data_AF-A0A942ESQ1-F1
#
_entry.id   AF-A0A942ESQ1-F1
#
_cell.length_a   1.000
_cell.length_b   1.000
_cell.length_c   1.000
_cell.angle_alpha   90.00
_cell.angle_beta   90.00
_cell.angle_gamma   90.00
#
_symmetry.space_group_name_H-M   'P 1'
#
loop_
_entity.id
_entity.type
_entity.pdbx_description
1 polymer ?
#
loop_
_entity_poly.entity_id
_entity_poly.type
_entity_poly.pdbx_seq_one_letter_code
_entity_poly.pdbx_strand_id
1 'polypeptide(L)'
;MNELQIGKAGEYLVCADLIMQGYVAFPSEQGLPFDVVVDVNGKLIKVQVKTTLEYKPFNGCIGYVYHVKQCGKHGRQTYRTQDVDIFALVALDKRLIGYALPSQMKTTMFFRIPDFVYPADKARTQRVERDTRINELVKSGMPKRDIDRLLGLRLGTTSNILAKPINNHKRNMFGKRQLVVRKAPATDPQYEQRPTRTIRLRPRCLAQAPEQMLKINHGAGGIGDALLGLTITRGLQAQGYQIAYAVSPLAQPFVALFEGCDFLAEHKHDANQIEYPDENLQINVGYTIECKEKCGNGLIPRWKRYADNLEYSGEPIIPELRDRRGIEELGLSFKDKVILAPFSTWEARAWRIESWLTLNHLLQSKGYETVVISQKHKKLELFKNTEIVEEATAAKVAGVLLNAAACVACDSGMSHLAGLLGTSCITLCGQTTGKDIFGLYPSVKSIQGSLLCNGCWWNEPPYDHHACGHCCANLQSITPSQVLHEIDQICLPKFAKDEAVICRGKLAVVRDCLMEVKHLEGDVGEFGVYRGGVAAFIQHYLPNDQLHLYDTFCGMPFGDKHPGGRHRAGDFAGCSMEQVKSLVPKAKLYPGVFPNYALPDVKYKFTHQDFDLQQSAEAAFVYSKPRQVPGSLMLIDDFGWENCPGIKVAVAKCFPGSSIERPSEYQALIRF
;
A
#
# COMPACT_ATOMS: atom_id res chain seq x y z
N MET A 1 7.01 -40.07 2.54
CA MET A 1 5.93 -40.19 3.55
C MET A 1 5.24 -41.52 3.35
N ASN A 2 4.94 -42.25 4.42
CA ASN A 2 4.10 -43.45 4.33
C ASN A 2 2.61 -43.07 4.15
N GLU A 3 1.75 -44.01 3.75
CA GLU A 3 0.33 -43.73 3.46
C GLU A 3 -0.41 -43.11 4.65
N LEU A 4 -0.06 -43.52 5.87
CA LEU A 4 -0.64 -42.98 7.11
C LEU A 4 -0.27 -41.49 7.31
N GLN A 5 0.99 -41.13 7.07
CA GLN A 5 1.45 -39.74 7.12
C GLN A 5 0.80 -38.87 6.05
N ILE A 6 0.57 -39.42 4.85
CA ILE A 6 -0.13 -38.72 3.75
C ILE A 6 -1.59 -38.45 4.12
N GLY A 7 -2.28 -39.46 4.66
CA GLY A 7 -3.65 -39.30 5.17
C GLY A 7 -3.73 -38.19 6.22
N LYS A 8 -2.87 -38.30 7.25
CA LYS A 8 -2.88 -37.36 8.38
C LYS A 8 -2.52 -35.93 8.00
N ALA A 9 -1.60 -35.75 7.05
CA ALA A 9 -1.30 -34.42 6.49
C ALA A 9 -2.52 -33.80 5.81
N GLY A 10 -3.32 -34.59 5.10
CA GLY A 10 -4.56 -34.11 4.50
C GLY A 10 -5.62 -33.74 5.52
N GLU A 11 -5.78 -34.53 6.59
CA GLU A 11 -6.69 -34.22 7.70
C GLU A 11 -6.38 -32.88 8.35
N TYR A 12 -5.11 -32.64 8.70
CA TYR A 12 -4.69 -31.36 9.26
C TYR A 12 -4.88 -30.19 8.30
N LEU A 13 -4.65 -30.41 7.00
CA LEU A 13 -4.87 -29.38 6.00
C LEU A 13 -6.35 -29.01 5.86
N VAL A 14 -7.25 -29.99 5.95
CA VAL A 14 -8.70 -29.77 5.94
C VAL A 14 -9.17 -29.07 7.22
N CYS A 15 -8.69 -29.48 8.40
CA CYS A 15 -8.98 -28.76 9.65
C CYS A 15 -8.52 -27.31 9.56
N ALA A 16 -7.29 -27.07 9.13
CA ALA A 16 -6.75 -25.72 8.98
C ALA A 16 -7.59 -24.88 8.00
N ASP A 17 -7.96 -25.45 6.84
CA ASP A 17 -8.78 -24.77 5.84
C ASP A 17 -10.19 -24.41 6.37
N LEU A 18 -10.85 -25.32 7.08
CA LEU A 18 -12.17 -25.07 7.68
C LEU A 18 -12.11 -24.04 8.83
N ILE A 19 -11.06 -24.10 9.67
CA ILE A 19 -10.84 -23.10 10.73
C ILE A 19 -10.58 -21.72 10.13
N MET A 20 -9.76 -21.63 9.09
CA MET A 20 -9.51 -20.38 8.38
C MET A 20 -10.75 -19.81 7.69
N GLN A 21 -11.76 -20.65 7.44
CA GLN A 21 -13.08 -20.23 6.94
C GLN A 21 -14.06 -19.84 8.07
N GLY A 22 -13.62 -19.85 9.33
CA GLY A 22 -14.41 -19.43 10.49
C GLY A 22 -15.22 -20.54 11.15
N TYR A 23 -15.05 -21.79 10.74
CA TYR A 23 -15.73 -22.92 11.39
C TYR A 23 -14.91 -23.51 12.53
N VAL A 24 -15.59 -24.05 13.55
CA VAL A 24 -14.91 -24.86 14.58
C VAL A 24 -14.74 -26.27 14.01
N ALA A 25 -13.52 -26.62 13.61
CA ALA A 25 -13.19 -27.94 13.06
C ALA A 25 -12.08 -28.62 13.87
N PHE A 26 -12.21 -29.92 14.09
CA PHE A 26 -11.22 -30.72 14.81
C PHE A 26 -11.12 -32.14 14.23
N PRO A 27 -9.93 -32.76 14.30
CA PRO A 27 -9.76 -34.15 13.84
C PRO A 27 -10.57 -35.10 14.73
N SER A 28 -11.09 -36.18 14.15
CA SER A 28 -11.79 -37.23 14.89
C SER A 28 -10.84 -38.35 15.35
N GLU A 29 -11.33 -39.17 16.29
CA GLU A 29 -10.61 -40.35 16.79
C GLU A 29 -10.43 -41.43 15.71
N GLN A 30 -9.34 -42.21 15.84
CA GLN A 30 -9.06 -43.31 14.91
C GLN A 30 -10.13 -44.40 14.98
N GLY A 31 -10.59 -44.87 13.81
CA GLY A 31 -11.59 -45.93 13.69
C GLY A 31 -13.01 -45.45 13.40
N LEU A 32 -13.23 -44.13 13.36
CA LEU A 32 -14.48 -43.54 12.89
C LEU A 32 -14.56 -43.51 11.36
N PRO A 33 -15.76 -43.49 10.76
CA PRO A 33 -15.93 -43.50 9.30
C PRO A 33 -15.77 -42.10 8.66
N PHE A 34 -15.23 -41.13 9.40
CA PHE A 34 -14.89 -39.77 8.97
C PHE A 34 -13.62 -39.36 9.73
N ASP A 35 -12.90 -38.34 9.22
CA ASP A 35 -11.60 -37.95 9.77
C ASP A 35 -11.61 -36.56 10.43
N VAL A 36 -12.59 -35.71 10.08
CA VAL A 36 -12.75 -34.35 10.62
C VAL A 36 -14.22 -34.12 10.98
N VAL A 37 -14.45 -33.44 12.11
CA VAL A 37 -15.76 -32.93 12.48
C VAL A 37 -15.72 -31.41 12.41
N VAL A 38 -16.76 -30.81 11.84
CA VAL A 38 -16.92 -29.35 11.80
C VAL A 38 -18.27 -28.95 12.34
N ASP A 39 -18.29 -27.98 13.26
CA ASP A 39 -19.51 -27.37 13.77
C ASP A 39 -19.95 -26.25 12.81
N VAL A 40 -21.15 -26.41 12.26
CA VAL A 40 -21.83 -25.41 11.45
C VAL A 40 -23.13 -25.03 12.15
N ASN A 41 -23.15 -23.89 12.83
CA ASN A 41 -24.31 -23.34 13.54
C ASN A 41 -24.93 -24.31 14.57
N GLY A 42 -24.11 -24.99 15.36
CA GLY A 42 -24.54 -25.96 16.39
C GLY A 42 -24.81 -27.36 15.85
N LYS A 43 -24.56 -27.61 14.55
CA LYS A 43 -24.69 -28.92 13.92
C LYS A 43 -23.33 -29.46 13.53
N LEU A 44 -23.00 -30.64 14.08
CA LEU A 44 -21.78 -31.36 13.72
C LEU A 44 -21.93 -32.01 12.34
N ILE A 45 -21.02 -31.66 11.44
CA ILE A 45 -20.90 -32.21 10.09
C ILE A 45 -19.67 -33.12 10.03
N LYS A 46 -19.86 -34.36 9.58
CA LYS A 46 -18.83 -35.39 9.49
C LYS A 46 -18.14 -35.33 8.12
N VAL A 47 -16.84 -35.03 8.13
CA VAL A 47 -16.03 -34.85 6.93
C VAL A 47 -15.04 -36.01 6.79
N GLN A 48 -15.14 -36.78 5.71
CA GLN A 48 -14.12 -37.77 5.35
C GLN A 48 -13.10 -37.14 4.39
N VAL A 49 -11.82 -37.26 4.71
CA VAL A 49 -10.70 -36.78 3.92
C VAL A 49 -10.15 -37.91 3.05
N LYS A 50 -9.88 -37.61 1.78
CA LYS A 50 -9.16 -38.49 0.85
C LYS A 50 -8.00 -37.73 0.25
N THR A 51 -6.79 -38.21 0.50
CA THR A 51 -5.56 -37.49 0.18
C THR A 51 -4.76 -38.21 -0.89
N THR A 52 -4.23 -37.45 -1.84
CA THR A 52 -3.19 -37.93 -2.76
C THR A 52 -1.96 -37.02 -2.63
N LEU A 53 -0.78 -37.64 -2.68
CA LEU A 53 0.48 -36.89 -2.62
C LEU A 53 0.74 -36.19 -3.96
N GLU A 54 0.57 -36.91 -5.07
CA GLU A 54 0.84 -36.44 -6.44
C GLU A 54 -0.27 -36.92 -7.40
N TYR A 55 -0.27 -36.36 -8.61
CA TYR A 55 -1.09 -36.84 -9.72
C TYR A 55 -0.55 -38.16 -10.29
N LYS A 56 -1.42 -38.93 -10.95
CA LYS A 56 -1.12 -40.28 -11.43
C LYS A 56 -1.67 -40.50 -12.84
N PRO A 57 -1.08 -41.39 -13.65
CA PRO A 57 -1.70 -41.89 -14.86
C PRO A 57 -2.98 -42.69 -14.52
N PHE A 58 -4.07 -42.42 -15.24
CA PHE A 58 -5.35 -43.12 -15.11
C PHE A 58 -6.10 -43.10 -16.44
N ASN A 59 -6.43 -44.28 -16.97
CA ASN A 59 -7.13 -44.48 -18.25
C ASN A 59 -6.54 -43.65 -19.42
N GLY A 60 -5.21 -43.64 -19.57
CA GLY A 60 -4.52 -42.94 -20.66
C GLY A 60 -4.43 -41.42 -20.50
N CYS A 61 -4.79 -40.87 -19.34
CA CYS A 61 -4.64 -39.46 -19.00
C CYS A 61 -3.91 -39.30 -17.65
N ILE A 62 -3.39 -38.11 -17.32
CA ILE A 62 -2.79 -37.84 -16.01
C ILE A 62 -3.69 -36.93 -15.17
N GLY A 63 -3.80 -37.19 -13.87
CA GLY A 63 -4.67 -36.40 -12.99
C GLY A 63 -4.65 -36.86 -11.54
N TYR A 64 -5.34 -36.12 -10.68
CA TYR A 64 -5.55 -36.52 -9.30
C TYR A 64 -6.67 -37.56 -9.24
N VAL A 65 -6.38 -38.71 -8.62
CA VAL A 65 -7.30 -39.85 -8.55
C VAL A 65 -7.60 -40.17 -7.10
N TYR A 66 -8.89 -40.23 -6.77
CA TYR A 66 -9.39 -40.54 -5.44
C TYR A 66 -10.32 -41.74 -5.51
N HIS A 67 -10.08 -42.75 -4.69
CA HIS A 67 -11.00 -43.88 -4.49
C HIS A 67 -11.89 -43.58 -3.28
N VAL A 68 -13.07 -43.00 -3.56
CA VAL A 68 -13.88 -42.32 -2.54
C VAL A 68 -14.81 -43.29 -1.81
N LYS A 69 -15.40 -44.28 -2.49
CA LYS A 69 -16.40 -45.19 -1.90
C LYS A 69 -15.85 -46.47 -1.27
N GLN A 70 -14.53 -46.65 -1.22
CA GLN A 70 -13.91 -47.84 -0.61
C GLN A 70 -13.29 -47.48 0.74
N CYS A 71 -13.61 -48.26 1.78
CA CYS A 71 -13.04 -48.16 3.13
C CYS A 71 -12.56 -49.53 3.65
N GLY A 72 -11.65 -49.51 4.64
CA GLY A 72 -11.05 -50.70 5.27
C GLY A 72 -9.78 -51.25 4.58
N LYS A 73 -8.99 -52.07 5.31
CA LYS A 73 -7.82 -52.77 4.75
C LYS A 73 -8.22 -53.54 3.49
N HIS A 74 -7.56 -53.23 2.37
CA HIS A 74 -7.82 -53.79 1.03
C HIS A 74 -9.15 -53.38 0.35
N GLY A 75 -9.84 -52.31 0.79
CA GLY A 75 -10.92 -51.67 0.03
C GLY A 75 -12.22 -52.47 -0.11
N ARG A 76 -12.50 -53.39 0.83
CA ARG A 76 -13.63 -54.34 0.77
C ARG A 76 -14.96 -53.82 1.36
N GLN A 77 -15.03 -52.60 1.90
CA GLN A 77 -16.26 -52.02 2.46
C GLN A 77 -16.67 -50.73 1.76
N THR A 78 -17.97 -50.41 1.80
CA THR A 78 -18.57 -49.18 1.27
C THR A 78 -19.22 -48.39 2.39
N TYR A 79 -19.08 -47.06 2.37
CA TYR A 79 -19.74 -46.16 3.35
C TYR A 79 -21.27 -46.28 3.26
N ARG A 80 -21.95 -46.33 4.40
CA ARG A 80 -23.41 -46.21 4.49
C ARG A 80 -23.81 -44.75 4.30
N THR A 81 -25.05 -44.50 3.86
CA THR A 81 -25.56 -43.16 3.52
C THR A 81 -25.46 -42.14 4.66
N GLN A 82 -25.34 -42.59 5.91
CA GLN A 82 -25.28 -41.74 7.10
C GLN A 82 -23.86 -41.60 7.68
N ASP A 83 -22.85 -42.28 7.14
CA ASP A 83 -21.54 -42.35 7.78
C ASP A 83 -20.74 -41.04 7.60
N VAL A 84 -20.91 -40.37 6.47
CA VAL A 84 -20.16 -39.18 6.05
C VAL A 84 -21.12 -38.16 5.45
N ASP A 85 -21.02 -36.91 5.89
CA ASP A 85 -21.85 -35.80 5.37
C ASP A 85 -21.17 -35.11 4.18
N ILE A 86 -19.83 -34.98 4.20
CA ILE A 86 -19.03 -34.33 3.15
C ILE A 86 -17.72 -35.09 2.93
N PHE A 87 -17.26 -35.18 1.68
CA PHE A 87 -15.91 -35.63 1.35
C PHE A 87 -15.01 -34.43 1.03
N ALA A 88 -13.82 -34.39 1.62
CA ALA A 88 -12.74 -33.47 1.30
C ALA A 88 -11.66 -34.22 0.50
N LEU A 89 -11.41 -33.79 -0.73
CA LEU A 89 -10.41 -34.38 -1.62
C LEU A 89 -9.17 -33.48 -1.66
N VAL A 90 -8.04 -34.00 -1.18
CA VAL A 90 -6.82 -33.22 -0.95
C VAL A 90 -5.72 -33.64 -1.92
N ALA A 91 -5.14 -32.68 -2.65
CA ALA A 91 -3.90 -32.86 -3.43
C ALA A 91 -2.76 -32.14 -2.69
N LEU A 92 -1.86 -32.90 -2.05
CA LEU A 92 -0.85 -32.33 -1.14
C LEU A 92 0.26 -31.57 -1.87
N ASP A 93 0.73 -32.06 -3.01
CA ASP A 93 1.74 -31.40 -3.86
C ASP A 93 1.39 -29.94 -4.19
N LYS A 94 0.10 -29.65 -4.38
CA LYS A 94 -0.41 -28.30 -4.65
C LYS A 94 -1.17 -27.68 -3.48
N ARG A 95 -1.31 -28.39 -2.35
CA ARG A 95 -2.13 -28.01 -1.18
C ARG A 95 -3.55 -27.58 -1.55
N LEU A 96 -4.18 -28.31 -2.48
CA LEU A 96 -5.54 -28.03 -2.94
C LEU A 96 -6.55 -28.92 -2.21
N ILE A 97 -7.71 -28.34 -1.88
CA ILE A 97 -8.82 -29.06 -1.22
C ILE A 97 -10.11 -28.83 -2.03
N GLY A 98 -10.86 -29.91 -2.24
CA GLY A 98 -12.20 -29.86 -2.84
C GLY A 98 -13.22 -30.56 -1.98
N TYR A 99 -14.29 -29.86 -1.61
CA TYR A 99 -15.40 -30.41 -0.85
C TYR A 99 -16.55 -30.82 -1.77
N ALA A 100 -17.11 -32.00 -1.57
CA ALA A 100 -18.34 -32.37 -2.25
C ALA A 100 -19.17 -33.41 -1.49
N LEU A 101 -20.47 -33.41 -1.79
CA LEU A 101 -21.46 -34.23 -1.10
C LEU A 101 -21.34 -35.72 -1.52
N PRO A 102 -21.68 -36.67 -0.65
CA PRO A 102 -21.70 -38.10 -0.98
C PRO A 102 -22.50 -38.43 -2.25
N SER A 103 -23.61 -37.72 -2.48
CA SER A 103 -24.46 -37.86 -3.69
C SER A 103 -23.74 -37.47 -4.98
N GLN A 104 -22.70 -36.64 -4.89
CA GLN A 104 -21.91 -36.20 -6.03
C GLN A 104 -20.73 -37.15 -6.30
N MET A 105 -20.40 -38.06 -5.39
CA MET A 105 -19.22 -38.92 -5.48
C MET A 105 -19.48 -40.19 -6.28
N LYS A 106 -18.58 -40.48 -7.22
CA LYS A 106 -18.43 -41.81 -7.84
C LYS A 106 -17.41 -42.63 -7.06
N THR A 107 -17.36 -43.94 -7.30
CA THR A 107 -16.39 -44.84 -6.64
C THR A 107 -14.95 -44.36 -6.81
N THR A 108 -14.62 -43.93 -8.04
CA THR A 108 -13.35 -43.28 -8.36
C THR A 108 -13.65 -41.90 -8.93
N MET A 109 -12.95 -40.90 -8.40
CA MET A 109 -13.01 -39.52 -8.87
C MET A 109 -11.67 -39.17 -9.50
N PHE A 110 -11.71 -38.66 -10.73
CA PHE A 110 -10.54 -38.22 -11.49
C PHE A 110 -10.66 -36.72 -11.76
N PHE A 111 -9.62 -35.97 -11.42
CA PHE A 111 -9.55 -34.53 -11.64
C PHE A 111 -8.33 -34.16 -12.46
N ARG A 112 -8.52 -33.25 -13.40
CA ARG A 112 -7.41 -32.69 -14.18
C ARG A 112 -6.54 -31.82 -13.28
N ILE A 113 -5.24 -31.83 -13.55
CA ILE A 113 -4.26 -31.01 -12.84
C ILE A 113 -4.48 -29.56 -13.28
N PRO A 114 -4.68 -28.62 -12.34
CA PRO A 114 -4.69 -27.19 -12.66
C PRO A 114 -3.41 -26.78 -13.40
N ASP A 115 -3.55 -25.91 -14.39
CA ASP A 115 -2.44 -25.36 -15.18
C ASP A 115 -1.62 -26.38 -15.99
N PHE A 116 -2.06 -27.65 -16.06
CA PHE A 116 -1.45 -28.64 -16.92
C PHE A 116 -2.04 -28.61 -18.34
N VAL A 117 -1.19 -28.36 -19.34
CA VAL A 117 -1.61 -28.34 -20.75
C VAL A 117 -1.66 -29.78 -21.28
N TYR A 118 -2.87 -30.31 -21.47
CA TYR A 118 -3.03 -31.66 -21.97
C TYR A 118 -2.91 -31.72 -23.51
N PRO A 119 -2.28 -32.78 -24.06
CA PRO A 119 -2.10 -32.93 -25.51
C PRO A 119 -3.40 -32.86 -26.33
N ALA A 120 -4.50 -33.42 -25.80
CA ALA A 120 -5.81 -33.39 -26.45
C ALA A 120 -6.40 -31.96 -26.55
N ASP A 121 -6.01 -31.05 -25.66
CA ASP A 121 -6.46 -29.66 -25.70
C ASP A 121 -5.70 -28.89 -26.80
N LYS A 122 -4.39 -29.15 -27.02
CA LYS A 122 -3.63 -28.60 -28.16
C LYS A 122 -4.23 -29.00 -29.52
N ALA A 123 -4.55 -30.28 -29.70
CA ALA A 123 -5.14 -30.77 -30.96
C ALA A 123 -6.52 -30.17 -31.23
N ARG A 124 -7.32 -29.90 -30.18
CA ARG A 124 -8.62 -29.24 -30.31
C ARG A 124 -8.47 -27.77 -30.65
N THR A 125 -7.56 -27.04 -30.01
CA THR A 125 -7.28 -25.64 -30.32
C THR A 125 -6.83 -25.47 -31.77
N GLN A 126 -5.87 -26.28 -32.22
CA GLN A 126 -5.40 -26.26 -33.61
C GLN A 126 -6.52 -26.55 -34.63
N ARG A 127 -7.45 -27.43 -34.28
CA ARG A 127 -8.61 -27.73 -35.13
C ARG A 127 -9.58 -26.57 -35.22
N VAL A 128 -9.85 -25.90 -34.09
CA VAL A 128 -10.73 -24.72 -34.03
C VAL A 128 -10.11 -23.55 -34.79
N GLU A 129 -8.81 -23.29 -34.62
CA GLU A 129 -8.08 -22.26 -35.36
C GLU A 129 -8.10 -22.52 -36.87
N ARG A 130 -7.80 -23.76 -37.28
CA ARG A 130 -7.85 -24.16 -38.69
C ARG A 130 -9.25 -24.00 -39.29
N ASP A 131 -10.28 -24.51 -38.62
CA ASP A 131 -11.65 -24.46 -39.13
C ASP A 131 -12.18 -23.01 -39.16
N THR A 132 -11.74 -22.15 -38.22
CA THR A 132 -12.03 -20.69 -38.24
C THR A 132 -11.34 -20.02 -39.43
N ARG A 133 -10.06 -20.33 -39.66
CA ARG A 133 -9.28 -19.77 -40.77
C ARG A 133 -9.82 -20.17 -42.12
N ILE A 134 -10.28 -21.42 -42.27
CA ILE A 134 -10.97 -21.88 -43.48
C ILE A 134 -12.24 -21.05 -43.71
N ASN A 135 -13.05 -20.80 -42.68
CA ASN A 135 -14.28 -20.01 -42.83
C ASN A 135 -14.00 -18.55 -43.20
N GLU A 136 -12.95 -17.94 -42.66
CA GLU A 136 -12.51 -16.58 -43.02
C GLU A 136 -12.09 -16.48 -44.50
N LEU A 137 -11.25 -17.41 -44.96
CA LEU A 137 -10.75 -17.42 -46.34
C LEU A 137 -11.87 -17.73 -47.36
N VAL A 138 -12.85 -18.53 -46.99
CA VAL A 138 -14.05 -18.73 -47.83
C VAL A 138 -14.87 -17.44 -47.90
N LYS A 139 -15.04 -16.72 -46.78
CA LYS A 139 -15.77 -15.44 -46.73
C LYS A 139 -15.09 -14.34 -47.54
N SER A 140 -13.76 -14.35 -47.66
CA SER A 140 -13.02 -13.40 -48.50
C SER A 140 -13.12 -13.69 -49.99
N GLY A 141 -13.86 -14.73 -50.40
CA GLY A 141 -14.09 -15.09 -51.81
C GLY A 141 -13.01 -15.99 -52.40
N MET A 142 -12.06 -16.50 -51.60
CA MET A 142 -11.00 -17.38 -52.10
C MET A 142 -11.57 -18.75 -52.54
N PRO A 143 -11.18 -19.27 -53.72
CA PRO A 143 -11.61 -20.60 -54.14
C PRO A 143 -11.13 -21.68 -53.14
N LYS A 144 -12.02 -22.59 -52.77
CA LYS A 144 -11.77 -23.65 -51.76
C LYS A 144 -10.51 -24.48 -52.04
N ARG A 145 -10.17 -24.65 -53.32
CA ARG A 145 -8.99 -25.40 -53.78
C ARG A 145 -7.68 -24.67 -53.48
N ASP A 146 -7.71 -23.34 -53.49
CA ASP A 146 -6.57 -22.48 -53.17
C ASP A 146 -6.41 -22.33 -51.65
N ILE A 147 -7.52 -22.37 -50.89
CA ILE A 147 -7.51 -22.45 -49.42
C ILE A 147 -6.83 -23.74 -48.95
N ASP A 148 -7.16 -24.88 -49.57
CA ASP A 148 -6.51 -26.14 -49.25
C ASP A 148 -5.00 -26.07 -49.50
N ARG A 149 -4.55 -25.45 -50.59
CA ARG A 149 -3.12 -25.26 -50.87
C ARG A 149 -2.46 -24.30 -49.87
N LEU A 150 -3.10 -23.18 -49.58
CA LEU A 150 -2.58 -22.14 -48.69
C LEU A 150 -2.37 -22.66 -47.27
N LEU A 151 -3.28 -23.50 -46.79
CA LEU A 151 -3.22 -24.07 -45.45
C LEU A 151 -2.48 -25.42 -45.39
N GLY A 152 -1.84 -25.84 -46.47
CA GLY A 152 -1.12 -27.12 -46.55
C GLY A 152 -2.02 -28.35 -46.35
N LEU A 153 -3.30 -28.24 -46.67
CA LEU A 153 -4.30 -29.29 -46.53
C LEU A 153 -4.39 -30.15 -47.81
N ARG A 154 -4.82 -31.40 -47.64
CA ARG A 154 -5.15 -32.26 -48.78
C ARG A 154 -6.29 -31.64 -49.58
N LEU A 155 -6.17 -31.62 -50.91
CA LEU A 155 -7.23 -31.11 -51.79
C LEU A 155 -8.59 -31.77 -51.49
N GLY A 156 -9.62 -30.96 -51.28
CA GLY A 156 -10.96 -31.35 -50.88
C GLY A 156 -11.24 -31.26 -49.38
N THR A 157 -10.26 -30.92 -48.54
CA THR A 157 -10.41 -30.85 -47.08
C THR A 157 -11.33 -29.69 -46.67
N THR A 158 -11.16 -28.52 -47.28
CA THR A 158 -12.01 -27.34 -47.07
C THR A 158 -13.47 -27.64 -47.40
N SER A 159 -13.74 -28.29 -48.55
CA SER A 159 -15.10 -28.71 -48.92
C SER A 159 -15.70 -29.69 -47.92
N ASN A 160 -14.92 -30.66 -47.43
CA ASN A 160 -15.37 -31.64 -46.44
C ASN A 160 -15.66 -31.05 -45.05
N ILE A 161 -14.93 -30.00 -44.67
CA ILE A 161 -15.14 -29.28 -43.40
C ILE A 161 -16.43 -28.44 -43.48
N LEU A 162 -16.65 -27.74 -44.60
CA LEU A 162 -17.85 -26.91 -44.81
C LEU A 162 -19.13 -27.75 -45.02
N ALA A 163 -19.01 -28.97 -45.56
CA ALA A 163 -20.15 -29.87 -45.79
C ALA A 163 -20.67 -30.55 -44.51
N LYS A 164 -19.96 -30.47 -43.39
CA LYS A 164 -20.40 -31.05 -42.12
C LYS A 164 -21.12 -29.96 -41.30
N PRO A 165 -22.45 -30.03 -41.11
CA PRO A 165 -23.12 -29.14 -40.18
C PRO A 165 -22.49 -29.33 -38.79
N ILE A 166 -22.32 -28.25 -38.04
CA ILE A 166 -21.88 -28.25 -36.64
C ILE A 166 -22.98 -28.93 -35.81
N ASN A 167 -23.09 -30.24 -35.94
CA ASN A 167 -23.96 -31.04 -35.10
C ASN A 167 -23.22 -31.22 -33.78
N ASN A 168 -23.76 -30.56 -32.75
CA ASN A 168 -23.47 -30.78 -31.34
C ASN A 168 -23.15 -32.26 -31.11
N HIS A 169 -21.87 -32.61 -30.96
CA HIS A 169 -21.44 -33.89 -30.44
C HIS A 169 -21.80 -33.96 -28.94
N LYS A 170 -23.10 -34.11 -28.66
CA LYS A 170 -23.58 -34.89 -27.53
C LYS A 170 -23.29 -36.36 -27.85
N ARG A 171 -22.08 -36.84 -27.53
CA ARG A 171 -21.88 -38.26 -27.18
C ARG A 171 -20.92 -38.36 -26.00
N ASN A 172 -21.50 -38.85 -24.92
CA ASN A 172 -20.94 -39.19 -23.62
C ASN A 172 -19.64 -40.00 -23.72
N MET A 173 -18.64 -39.64 -22.92
CA MET A 173 -18.02 -40.60 -21.99
C MET A 173 -17.05 -39.86 -21.04
N PHE A 174 -17.32 -40.01 -19.73
CA PHE A 174 -16.56 -39.50 -18.58
C PHE A 174 -16.54 -37.98 -18.39
N GLY A 175 -17.46 -37.49 -17.55
CA GLY A 175 -17.54 -36.08 -17.15
C GLY A 175 -16.21 -35.56 -16.60
N LYS A 176 -15.58 -34.67 -17.38
CA LYS A 176 -14.48 -33.80 -16.96
C LYS A 176 -15.00 -32.88 -15.86
N ARG A 177 -14.90 -33.30 -14.60
CA ARG A 177 -15.09 -32.40 -13.46
C ARG A 177 -13.72 -31.79 -13.15
N GLN A 178 -13.59 -30.48 -13.35
CA GLN A 178 -12.58 -29.71 -12.62
C GLN A 178 -12.93 -29.80 -11.13
N LEU A 179 -11.92 -29.71 -10.26
CA LEU A 179 -12.13 -29.56 -8.82
C LEU A 179 -12.79 -28.17 -8.65
N VAL A 180 -14.11 -28.14 -8.51
CA VAL A 180 -14.86 -26.89 -8.34
C VAL A 180 -14.68 -26.45 -6.90
N VAL A 181 -13.90 -25.39 -6.68
CA VAL A 181 -13.87 -24.66 -5.41
C VAL A 181 -15.25 -24.03 -5.24
N ARG A 182 -16.12 -24.65 -4.45
CA ARG A 182 -17.41 -24.05 -4.08
C ARG A 182 -17.18 -23.11 -2.90
N LYS A 183 -17.17 -21.80 -3.15
CA LYS A 183 -17.53 -20.81 -2.11
C LYS A 183 -19.01 -21.00 -1.77
N ALA A 184 -19.32 -21.16 -0.50
CA ALA A 184 -20.68 -21.35 0.00
C ALA A 184 -21.42 -19.99 0.16
N PRO A 185 -22.76 -20.00 0.17
CA PRO A 185 -23.60 -18.81 -0.04
C PRO A 185 -23.63 -17.90 1.20
N ALA A 186 -23.66 -16.59 0.95
CA ALA A 186 -23.86 -15.58 1.97
C ALA A 186 -25.23 -15.79 2.66
N THR A 187 -25.21 -15.89 3.98
CA THR A 187 -26.42 -15.94 4.81
C THR A 187 -26.90 -14.52 5.13
N ASP A 188 -28.19 -14.35 4.82
CA ASP A 188 -29.22 -13.43 5.31
C ASP A 188 -29.40 -12.02 4.70
N PRO A 189 -30.64 -11.67 4.27
CA PRO A 189 -30.99 -10.44 3.58
C PRO A 189 -31.67 -9.46 4.53
N GLN A 190 -31.05 -8.31 4.79
CA GLN A 190 -31.75 -7.07 5.12
C GLN A 190 -30.73 -5.95 5.26
N TYR A 191 -30.25 -5.44 4.13
CA TYR A 191 -29.75 -4.08 4.04
C TYR A 191 -30.07 -3.60 2.63
N GLU A 192 -30.97 -2.62 2.55
CA GLU A 192 -31.39 -2.00 1.30
C GLU A 192 -30.16 -1.55 0.50
N GLN A 193 -29.91 -2.25 -0.60
CA GLN A 193 -28.88 -1.89 -1.56
C GLN A 193 -29.31 -0.62 -2.27
N ARG A 194 -28.67 0.51 -1.95
CA ARG A 194 -28.38 1.49 -3.00
C ARG A 194 -27.19 0.96 -3.79
N PRO A 195 -27.32 0.66 -5.09
CA PRO A 195 -26.26 0.02 -5.84
C PRO A 195 -25.15 1.03 -6.14
N THR A 196 -24.03 0.95 -5.42
CA THR A 196 -22.74 1.41 -5.94
C THR A 196 -22.38 0.47 -7.10
N ARG A 197 -22.51 0.96 -8.34
CA ARG A 197 -22.09 0.24 -9.55
C ARG A 197 -20.59 -0.07 -9.46
N THR A 198 -20.22 -1.26 -8.99
CA THR A 198 -18.89 -1.79 -9.28
C THR A 198 -18.87 -2.17 -10.77
N ILE A 199 -18.23 -1.34 -11.60
CA ILE A 199 -18.04 -1.64 -13.02
C ILE A 199 -17.13 -2.87 -13.10
N ARG A 200 -17.72 -4.06 -13.28
CA ARG A 200 -16.96 -5.24 -13.70
C ARG A 200 -16.54 -5.05 -15.16
N LEU A 201 -15.33 -4.55 -15.38
CA LEU A 201 -14.71 -4.55 -16.70
C LEU A 201 -14.58 -6.01 -17.16
N ARG A 202 -15.19 -6.35 -18.29
CA ARG A 202 -14.92 -7.64 -18.95
C ARG A 202 -13.55 -7.53 -19.64
N PRO A 203 -12.69 -8.56 -19.57
CA PRO A 203 -11.42 -8.56 -20.29
C PRO A 203 -11.67 -8.31 -21.78
N ARG A 204 -11.06 -7.24 -22.32
CA ARG A 204 -11.09 -6.94 -23.76
C ARG A 204 -9.71 -7.21 -24.34
N CYS A 205 -9.68 -7.83 -25.51
CA CYS A 205 -8.44 -7.99 -26.26
C CYS A 205 -8.11 -6.67 -26.96
N LEU A 206 -6.84 -6.29 -27.04
CA LEU A 206 -6.43 -5.07 -27.76
C LEU A 206 -6.85 -5.11 -29.24
N ALA A 207 -6.87 -6.30 -29.86
CA ALA A 207 -7.39 -6.51 -31.22
C ALA A 207 -8.88 -6.20 -31.40
N GLN A 208 -9.65 -6.08 -30.31
CA GLN A 208 -11.06 -5.66 -30.35
C GLN A 208 -11.23 -4.13 -30.33
N ALA A 209 -10.15 -3.38 -30.13
CA ALA A 209 -10.19 -1.93 -30.24
C ALA A 209 -10.42 -1.53 -31.71
N PRO A 210 -11.21 -0.46 -31.97
CA PRO A 210 -11.37 0.08 -33.31
C PRO A 210 -10.04 0.34 -34.01
N GLU A 211 -9.97 0.06 -35.32
CA GLU A 211 -8.72 0.16 -36.11
C GLU A 211 -8.11 1.56 -36.13
N GLN A 212 -8.95 2.60 -36.04
CA GLN A 212 -8.50 3.99 -36.01
C GLN A 212 -7.85 4.42 -34.69
N MET A 213 -7.94 3.60 -33.63
CA MET A 213 -7.29 3.90 -32.36
C MET A 213 -5.82 3.52 -32.40
N LEU A 214 -4.98 4.33 -31.76
CA LEU A 214 -3.60 3.97 -31.50
C LEU A 214 -3.57 2.88 -30.44
N LYS A 215 -3.18 1.67 -30.85
CA LYS A 215 -3.15 0.49 -29.99
C LYS A 215 -1.79 0.37 -29.32
N ILE A 216 -1.77 0.59 -28.02
CA ILE A 216 -0.58 0.60 -27.18
C ILE A 216 -0.65 -0.57 -26.20
N ASN A 217 0.30 -1.49 -26.31
CA ASN A 217 0.50 -2.55 -25.34
C ASN A 217 1.54 -2.10 -24.30
N HIS A 218 1.18 -2.12 -23.02
CA HIS A 218 2.13 -1.75 -21.99
C HIS A 218 3.27 -2.77 -21.89
N GLY A 219 2.95 -4.06 -21.82
CA GLY A 219 3.94 -5.14 -21.73
C GLY A 219 4.58 -5.34 -20.35
N ALA A 220 4.15 -4.60 -19.31
CA ALA A 220 4.63 -4.76 -17.94
C ALA A 220 3.51 -5.11 -16.97
N GLY A 221 3.79 -5.99 -16.00
CA GLY A 221 2.80 -6.52 -15.06
C GLY A 221 2.40 -5.59 -13.91
N GLY A 222 3.24 -4.59 -13.59
CA GLY A 222 3.09 -3.75 -12.39
C GLY A 222 2.06 -2.63 -12.52
N ILE A 223 1.35 -2.35 -11.43
CA ILE A 223 0.44 -1.18 -11.32
C ILE A 223 1.19 0.13 -11.59
N GLY A 224 2.37 0.28 -10.98
CA GLY A 224 3.18 1.50 -11.11
C GLY A 224 3.57 1.81 -12.55
N ASP A 225 4.01 0.78 -13.28
CA ASP A 225 4.40 0.90 -14.68
C ASP A 225 3.22 1.32 -15.55
N ALA A 226 2.07 0.65 -15.39
CA ALA A 226 0.86 0.97 -16.12
C ALA A 226 0.36 2.39 -15.86
N LEU A 227 0.44 2.87 -14.61
CA LEU A 227 0.07 4.24 -14.23
C LEU A 227 1.09 5.27 -14.75
N LEU A 228 2.38 4.93 -14.76
CA LEU A 228 3.43 5.78 -15.32
C LEU A 228 3.27 5.93 -16.83
N GLY A 229 3.03 4.83 -17.55
CA GLY A 229 2.74 4.82 -18.99
C GLY A 229 1.47 5.62 -19.34
N LEU A 230 0.48 5.63 -18.43
CA LEU A 230 -0.75 6.40 -18.61
C LEU A 230 -0.49 7.90 -18.78
N THR A 231 0.58 8.43 -18.17
CA THR A 231 0.96 9.85 -18.31
C THR A 231 1.40 10.21 -19.72
N ILE A 232 1.99 9.25 -20.45
CA ILE A 232 2.42 9.41 -21.84
C ILE A 232 1.22 9.26 -22.77
N THR A 233 0.38 8.25 -22.55
CA THR A 233 -0.84 8.08 -23.34
C THR A 233 -1.80 9.26 -23.19
N ARG A 234 -1.83 9.91 -22.01
CA ARG A 234 -2.61 11.15 -21.81
C ARG A 234 -2.05 12.32 -22.63
N GLY A 235 -0.72 12.40 -22.76
CA GLY A 235 -0.03 13.32 -23.66
C GLY A 235 -0.44 13.13 -25.12
N LEU A 236 -0.46 11.89 -25.60
CA LEU A 236 -0.95 11.55 -26.95
C LEU A 236 -2.44 11.90 -27.13
N GLN A 237 -3.28 11.64 -26.13
CA GLN A 237 -4.68 12.09 -26.18
C GLN A 237 -4.81 13.61 -26.30
N ALA A 238 -3.95 14.37 -25.62
CA ALA A 238 -3.91 15.84 -25.74
C ALA A 238 -3.48 16.31 -27.15
N GLN A 239 -2.78 15.47 -27.91
CA GLN A 239 -2.46 15.70 -29.33
C GLN A 239 -3.55 15.20 -30.30
N GLY A 240 -4.67 14.69 -29.78
CA GLY A 240 -5.83 14.28 -30.58
C GLY A 240 -5.90 12.79 -30.93
N TYR A 241 -4.98 11.96 -30.44
CA TYR A 241 -5.04 10.52 -30.65
C TYR A 241 -6.14 9.87 -29.80
N GLN A 242 -6.89 8.93 -30.39
CA GLN A 242 -7.72 8.00 -29.61
C GLN A 242 -6.87 6.80 -29.21
N ILE A 243 -6.86 6.45 -27.93
CA ILE A 243 -5.92 5.47 -27.38
C ILE A 243 -6.64 4.20 -26.94
N ALA A 244 -6.16 3.06 -27.44
CA ALA A 244 -6.44 1.76 -26.89
C ALA A 244 -5.23 1.26 -26.09
N TYR A 245 -5.38 1.13 -24.77
CA TYR A 245 -4.26 0.84 -23.88
C TYR A 245 -4.43 -0.52 -23.22
N ALA A 246 -3.51 -1.45 -23.49
CA ALA A 246 -3.51 -2.78 -22.88
C ALA A 246 -2.56 -2.83 -21.68
N VAL A 247 -3.08 -3.19 -20.51
CA VAL A 247 -2.31 -3.33 -19.25
C VAL A 247 -2.59 -4.67 -18.60
N SER A 248 -1.84 -5.01 -17.55
CA SER A 248 -2.03 -6.26 -16.82
C SER A 248 -3.40 -6.30 -16.12
N PRO A 249 -3.96 -7.50 -15.87
CA PRO A 249 -5.22 -7.63 -15.13
C PRO A 249 -5.19 -6.96 -13.76
N LEU A 250 -4.03 -6.97 -13.11
CA LEU A 250 -3.82 -6.34 -11.81
C LEU A 250 -3.88 -4.80 -11.89
N ALA A 251 -3.36 -4.22 -12.97
CA ALA A 251 -3.32 -2.76 -13.15
C ALA A 251 -4.63 -2.17 -13.70
N GLN A 252 -5.40 -2.96 -14.46
CA GLN A 252 -6.64 -2.47 -15.11
C GLN A 252 -7.59 -1.70 -14.18
N PRO A 253 -7.93 -2.20 -12.98
CA PRO A 253 -8.86 -1.48 -12.10
C PRO A 253 -8.34 -0.10 -11.67
N PHE A 254 -7.02 0.08 -11.60
CA PHE A 254 -6.39 1.36 -11.24
C PHE A 254 -6.33 2.31 -12.44
N VAL A 255 -5.93 1.81 -13.62
CA VAL A 255 -5.89 2.61 -14.86
C VAL A 255 -7.29 3.10 -15.24
N ALA A 256 -8.31 2.27 -15.02
CA ALA A 256 -9.71 2.62 -15.32
C ALA A 256 -10.25 3.83 -14.53
N LEU A 257 -9.61 4.21 -13.41
CA LEU A 257 -10.01 5.37 -12.61
C LEU A 257 -9.70 6.70 -13.31
N PHE A 258 -8.74 6.69 -14.24
CA PHE A 258 -8.17 7.88 -14.82
C PHE A 258 -8.51 8.02 -16.31
N GLU A 259 -8.43 9.25 -16.79
CA GLU A 259 -8.25 9.55 -18.21
C GLU A 259 -6.92 8.97 -18.73
N GLY A 260 -6.65 9.10 -20.03
CA GLY A 260 -5.42 8.60 -20.65
C GLY A 260 -5.63 7.44 -21.61
N CYS A 261 -6.83 6.84 -21.65
CA CYS A 261 -7.22 5.88 -22.68
C CYS A 261 -8.72 5.93 -22.98
N ASP A 262 -9.10 5.57 -24.21
CA ASP A 262 -10.50 5.49 -24.67
C ASP A 262 -10.99 4.04 -24.67
N PHE A 263 -10.06 3.09 -24.81
CA PHE A 263 -10.33 1.67 -24.75
C PHE A 263 -9.28 0.97 -23.87
N LEU A 264 -9.72 0.47 -22.72
CA LEU A 264 -8.86 -0.31 -21.83
C LEU A 264 -8.92 -1.79 -22.19
N ALA A 265 -7.75 -2.38 -22.43
CA ALA A 265 -7.57 -3.78 -22.82
C ALA A 265 -6.66 -4.54 -21.85
N GLU A 266 -6.59 -5.86 -22.03
CA GLU A 266 -5.69 -6.75 -21.29
C GLU A 266 -4.57 -7.24 -22.21
N HIS A 267 -3.32 -7.19 -21.75
CA HIS A 267 -2.24 -7.97 -22.37
C HIS A 267 -2.04 -9.28 -21.62
N LYS A 268 -1.81 -10.37 -22.38
CA LYS A 268 -1.73 -11.74 -21.85
C LYS A 268 -0.33 -12.16 -21.39
N HIS A 269 0.68 -11.34 -21.67
CA HIS A 269 2.08 -11.71 -21.53
C HIS A 269 2.89 -10.53 -20.98
N ASP A 270 3.71 -10.76 -19.96
CA ASP A 270 4.80 -9.85 -19.60
C ASP A 270 5.85 -9.92 -20.70
N ALA A 271 6.04 -8.81 -21.41
CA ALA A 271 6.85 -8.74 -22.62
C ALA A 271 7.86 -7.60 -22.49
N ASN A 272 8.99 -7.92 -21.88
CA ASN A 272 10.07 -6.97 -21.67
C ASN A 272 11.10 -6.95 -22.83
N GLN A 273 10.95 -7.85 -23.82
CA GLN A 273 12.02 -8.12 -24.80
C GLN A 273 11.59 -8.42 -26.25
N ILE A 274 10.33 -8.69 -26.55
CA ILE A 274 9.90 -9.09 -27.89
C ILE A 274 8.86 -8.08 -28.38
N GLU A 275 9.08 -7.47 -29.53
CA GLU A 275 8.05 -6.74 -30.28
C GLU A 275 7.01 -7.74 -30.78
N TYR A 276 5.73 -7.49 -30.50
CA TYR A 276 4.68 -8.40 -30.96
C TYR A 276 4.49 -8.27 -32.49
N PRO A 277 4.39 -9.39 -33.22
CA PRO A 277 4.23 -9.39 -34.69
C PRO A 277 2.92 -8.72 -35.17
N ASP A 278 1.95 -8.56 -34.26
CA ASP A 278 0.64 -8.00 -34.55
C ASP A 278 0.65 -6.48 -34.28
N GLU A 279 1.23 -5.67 -35.18
CA GLU A 279 1.00 -4.23 -35.45
C GLU A 279 0.70 -3.24 -34.27
N ASN A 280 1.05 -3.54 -33.02
CA ASN A 280 0.77 -2.69 -31.86
C ASN A 280 2.05 -2.08 -31.29
N LEU A 281 2.03 -0.79 -30.92
CA LEU A 281 3.15 -0.13 -30.25
C LEU A 281 3.36 -0.72 -28.85
N GLN A 282 4.59 -1.08 -28.49
CA GLN A 282 4.92 -1.65 -27.19
C GLN A 282 5.76 -0.67 -26.34
N ILE A 283 5.14 -0.08 -25.31
CA ILE A 283 5.77 1.01 -24.55
C ILE A 283 6.93 0.54 -23.65
N ASN A 284 6.91 -0.70 -23.15
CA ASN A 284 7.95 -1.23 -22.24
C ASN A 284 9.02 -2.09 -22.94
N VAL A 285 9.10 -2.04 -24.28
CA VAL A 285 10.15 -2.73 -25.04
C VAL A 285 11.54 -2.22 -24.63
N GLY A 286 12.53 -3.11 -24.70
CA GLY A 286 13.92 -2.78 -24.36
C GLY A 286 14.23 -2.72 -22.86
N TYR A 287 13.31 -3.16 -21.97
CA TYR A 287 13.54 -3.14 -20.52
C TYR A 287 14.78 -3.92 -20.08
N THR A 288 15.06 -5.08 -20.69
CA THR A 288 16.27 -5.82 -20.32
C THR A 288 17.54 -5.25 -20.93
N ILE A 289 17.45 -4.58 -22.08
CA ILE A 289 18.56 -3.83 -22.67
C ILE A 289 18.88 -2.65 -21.76
N GLU A 290 17.87 -1.92 -21.28
CA GLU A 290 18.03 -0.89 -20.25
C GLU A 290 18.69 -1.44 -18.98
N CYS A 291 18.29 -2.62 -18.49
CA CYS A 291 18.95 -3.27 -17.36
C CYS A 291 20.42 -3.66 -17.62
N LYS A 292 20.87 -3.76 -18.88
CA LYS A 292 22.23 -4.21 -19.25
C LYS A 292 23.13 -3.10 -19.77
N GLU A 293 22.59 -2.13 -20.50
CA GLU A 293 23.34 -1.09 -21.24
C GLU A 293 23.36 0.25 -20.52
N LYS A 294 22.49 0.49 -19.52
CA LYS A 294 22.50 1.75 -18.74
C LYS A 294 23.43 1.72 -17.52
N CYS A 295 24.35 0.77 -17.46
CA CYS A 295 25.50 0.82 -16.56
C CYS A 295 26.29 2.12 -16.78
N GLY A 296 25.95 3.19 -16.04
CA GLY A 296 26.72 4.43 -15.98
C GLY A 296 25.99 5.75 -16.28
N ASN A 297 24.72 5.77 -16.71
CA ASN A 297 24.05 7.04 -17.11
C ASN A 297 22.70 7.25 -16.39
N GLY A 298 22.67 7.31 -15.06
CA GLY A 298 21.50 7.68 -14.25
C GLY A 298 20.93 9.09 -14.55
N LEU A 299 20.41 9.30 -15.77
CA LEU A 299 20.07 10.60 -16.34
C LEU A 299 18.72 10.60 -17.08
N ILE A 300 18.16 9.44 -17.44
CA ILE A 300 16.92 9.38 -18.24
C ILE A 300 15.78 8.84 -17.38
N PRO A 301 14.79 9.68 -17.01
CA PRO A 301 13.60 9.24 -16.29
C PRO A 301 12.86 8.12 -17.02
N ARG A 302 12.25 7.19 -16.29
CA ARG A 302 11.60 6.02 -16.90
C ARG A 302 10.46 6.38 -17.85
N TRP A 303 9.72 7.45 -17.57
CA TRP A 303 8.68 7.96 -18.45
C TRP A 303 9.23 8.43 -19.80
N LYS A 304 10.48 8.91 -19.85
CA LYS A 304 11.07 9.42 -21.08
C LYS A 304 11.30 8.29 -22.08
N ARG A 305 11.73 7.12 -21.60
CA ARG A 305 11.79 5.92 -22.43
C ARG A 305 10.41 5.50 -22.96
N TYR A 306 9.38 5.59 -22.12
CA TYR A 306 8.00 5.31 -22.56
C TYR A 306 7.55 6.29 -23.65
N ALA A 307 7.93 7.56 -23.53
CA ALA A 307 7.71 8.56 -24.56
C ALA A 307 8.45 8.20 -25.85
N ASP A 308 9.74 7.88 -25.76
CA ASP A 308 10.58 7.57 -26.93
C ASP A 308 10.10 6.31 -27.67
N ASN A 309 9.72 5.25 -26.95
CA ASN A 309 9.15 4.02 -27.53
C ASN A 309 7.78 4.22 -28.22
N LEU A 310 7.11 5.34 -27.94
CA LEU A 310 5.87 5.75 -28.59
C LEU A 310 6.06 6.92 -29.55
N GLU A 311 7.31 7.32 -29.81
CA GLU A 311 7.66 8.49 -30.62
C GLU A 311 6.99 9.79 -30.13
N TYR A 312 6.68 9.85 -28.83
CA TYR A 312 6.10 11.02 -28.19
C TYR A 312 7.19 11.98 -27.73
N SER A 313 7.19 13.20 -28.27
CA SER A 313 8.18 14.23 -27.97
C SER A 313 7.77 15.21 -26.87
N GLY A 314 6.53 15.12 -26.37
CA GLY A 314 6.02 16.01 -25.32
C GLY A 314 6.42 15.60 -23.91
N GLU A 315 6.07 16.46 -22.95
CA GLU A 315 6.20 16.17 -21.51
C GLU A 315 5.07 15.23 -21.03
N PRO A 316 5.28 14.44 -19.97
CA PRO A 316 4.25 13.58 -19.41
C PRO A 316 3.13 14.43 -18.81
N ILE A 317 1.87 14.03 -19.04
CA ILE A 317 0.70 14.71 -18.48
C ILE A 317 0.10 13.84 -17.37
N ILE A 318 -0.04 14.36 -16.16
CA ILE A 318 -0.74 13.66 -15.07
C ILE A 318 -2.24 13.57 -15.44
N PRO A 319 -2.80 12.37 -15.68
CA PRO A 319 -4.22 12.22 -16.02
C PRO A 319 -5.14 12.55 -14.84
N GLU A 320 -6.29 13.13 -15.13
CA GLU A 320 -7.34 13.38 -14.15
C GLU A 320 -8.16 12.11 -13.85
N LEU A 321 -8.80 12.08 -12.68
CA LEU A 321 -9.78 11.06 -12.33
C LEU A 321 -11.07 11.28 -13.10
N ARG A 322 -11.66 10.20 -13.62
CA ARG A 322 -12.96 10.24 -14.30
C ARG A 322 -14.12 10.56 -13.37
N ASP A 323 -14.03 10.13 -12.10
CA ASP A 323 -15.05 10.35 -11.07
C ASP A 323 -14.36 10.74 -9.75
N ARG A 324 -13.76 11.93 -9.72
CA ARG A 324 -13.02 12.40 -8.54
C ARG A 324 -13.88 12.41 -7.29
N ARG A 325 -15.07 13.03 -7.35
CA ARG A 325 -15.97 13.17 -6.21
C ARG A 325 -16.43 11.82 -5.67
N GLY A 326 -16.87 10.91 -6.53
CA GLY A 326 -17.30 9.58 -6.10
C GLY A 326 -16.17 8.79 -5.45
N ILE A 327 -14.94 8.90 -5.96
CA ILE A 327 -13.76 8.25 -5.38
C ILE A 327 -13.38 8.89 -4.04
N GLU A 328 -13.39 10.22 -3.93
CA GLU A 328 -13.13 10.94 -2.68
C GLU A 328 -14.13 10.56 -1.58
N GLU A 329 -15.42 10.43 -1.92
CA GLU A 329 -16.48 10.00 -0.98
C GLU A 329 -16.22 8.60 -0.39
N LEU A 330 -15.59 7.69 -1.15
CA LEU A 330 -15.21 6.36 -0.64
C LEU A 330 -14.13 6.42 0.44
N GLY A 331 -13.36 7.50 0.53
CA GLY A 331 -12.22 7.63 1.44
C GLY A 331 -12.42 8.55 2.63
N LEU A 332 -13.60 9.17 2.80
CA LEU A 332 -13.81 10.25 3.78
C LEU A 332 -13.46 9.89 5.23
N SER A 333 -13.65 8.62 5.63
CA SER A 333 -13.29 8.16 6.99
C SER A 333 -11.78 8.10 7.25
N PHE A 334 -10.96 8.25 6.20
CA PHE A 334 -9.49 8.23 6.25
C PHE A 334 -8.89 9.62 6.15
N LYS A 335 -9.74 10.66 6.20
CA LYS A 335 -9.31 12.04 6.13
C LYS A 335 -8.27 12.35 7.21
N ASP A 336 -7.20 13.02 6.81
CA ASP A 336 -6.11 13.49 7.67
C ASP A 336 -5.28 12.36 8.34
N LYS A 337 -5.50 11.09 7.97
CA LYS A 337 -4.71 9.95 8.47
C LYS A 337 -3.43 9.73 7.66
N VAL A 338 -2.42 9.14 8.29
CA VAL A 338 -1.18 8.70 7.63
C VAL A 338 -1.34 7.27 7.13
N ILE A 339 -1.19 7.08 5.81
CA ILE A 339 -1.38 5.78 5.16
C ILE A 339 -0.04 5.08 4.98
N LEU A 340 0.04 3.80 5.35
CA LEU A 340 1.21 2.95 5.16
C LEU A 340 0.90 1.88 4.11
N ALA A 341 1.74 1.74 3.08
CA ALA A 341 1.67 0.70 2.07
C ALA A 341 2.92 -0.19 2.11
N PRO A 342 3.00 -1.14 3.06
CA PRO A 342 4.27 -1.74 3.46
C PRO A 342 4.77 -2.87 2.56
N PHE A 343 3.91 -3.44 1.71
CA PHE A 343 4.21 -4.65 0.96
C PHE A 343 4.40 -4.37 -0.52
N SER A 344 5.36 -5.09 -1.11
CA SER A 344 5.65 -5.08 -2.55
C SER A 344 5.60 -6.50 -3.09
N THR A 345 5.27 -6.64 -4.37
CA THR A 345 5.33 -7.93 -5.08
C THR A 345 6.77 -8.42 -5.25
N TRP A 346 7.75 -7.52 -5.20
CA TRP A 346 9.17 -7.82 -5.31
C TRP A 346 9.82 -7.62 -3.95
N GLU A 347 10.24 -8.71 -3.28
CA GLU A 347 10.80 -8.68 -1.92
C GLU A 347 11.99 -7.73 -1.80
N ALA A 348 12.84 -7.68 -2.83
CA ALA A 348 13.94 -6.73 -2.97
C ALA A 348 13.56 -5.25 -2.74
N ARG A 349 12.33 -4.87 -3.05
CA ARG A 349 11.79 -3.51 -2.90
C ARG A 349 10.98 -3.33 -1.62
N ALA A 350 10.87 -4.35 -0.78
CA ALA A 350 10.15 -4.26 0.48
C ALA A 350 11.08 -3.79 1.61
N TRP A 351 10.64 -2.78 2.35
CA TRP A 351 11.28 -2.40 3.61
C TRP A 351 10.91 -3.40 4.70
N ARG A 352 11.84 -3.68 5.62
CA ARG A 352 11.70 -4.72 6.63
C ARG A 352 10.47 -4.47 7.51
N ILE A 353 9.80 -5.54 7.90
CA ILE A 353 8.55 -5.44 8.65
C ILE A 353 8.77 -4.79 10.01
N GLU A 354 9.91 -5.05 10.65
CA GLU A 354 10.31 -4.45 11.93
C GLU A 354 10.43 -2.93 11.80
N SER A 355 10.90 -2.45 10.65
CA SER A 355 11.03 -1.02 10.38
C SER A 355 9.66 -0.37 10.16
N TRP A 356 8.75 -1.04 9.45
CA TRP A 356 7.36 -0.60 9.34
C TRP A 356 6.62 -0.57 10.67
N LEU A 357 6.78 -1.59 11.51
CA LEU A 357 6.17 -1.65 12.83
C LEU A 357 6.73 -0.56 13.74
N THR A 358 8.04 -0.32 13.68
CA THR A 358 8.69 0.78 14.41
C THR A 358 8.17 2.14 13.94
N LEU A 359 8.08 2.36 12.63
CA LEU A 359 7.52 3.59 12.08
C LEU A 359 6.08 3.80 12.51
N ASN A 360 5.25 2.77 12.40
CA ASN A 360 3.85 2.81 12.81
C ASN A 360 3.72 3.18 14.30
N HIS A 361 4.51 2.55 15.17
CA HIS A 361 4.55 2.87 16.59
C HIS A 361 5.00 4.32 16.84
N LEU A 362 6.08 4.76 16.20
CA LEU A 362 6.57 6.13 16.31
C LEU A 362 5.49 7.13 15.90
N LEU A 363 4.87 6.96 14.73
CA LEU A 363 3.78 7.83 14.26
C LEU A 363 2.63 7.91 15.26
N GLN A 364 2.14 6.76 15.75
CA GLN A 364 1.06 6.70 16.72
C GLN A 364 1.43 7.36 18.05
N SER A 365 2.66 7.15 18.55
CA SER A 365 3.17 7.82 19.75
C SER A 365 3.26 9.34 19.60
N LYS A 366 3.39 9.84 18.37
CA LYS A 366 3.36 11.28 18.06
C LYS A 366 1.95 11.82 17.80
N GLY A 367 0.92 10.98 17.99
CA GLY A 367 -0.47 11.37 17.86
C GLY A 367 -1.01 11.29 16.43
N TYR A 368 -0.26 10.74 15.47
CA TYR A 368 -0.79 10.48 14.14
C TYR A 368 -1.68 9.25 14.14
N GLU A 369 -2.87 9.35 13.54
CA GLU A 369 -3.68 8.19 13.19
C GLU A 369 -3.08 7.50 11.96
N THR A 370 -2.78 6.21 12.09
CA THR A 370 -2.19 5.41 11.03
C THR A 370 -3.16 4.38 10.48
N VAL A 371 -3.08 4.13 9.17
CA VAL A 371 -3.85 3.09 8.48
C VAL A 371 -2.94 2.32 7.54
N VAL A 372 -3.05 0.99 7.54
CA VAL A 372 -2.29 0.14 6.62
C VAL A 372 -3.18 -0.26 5.45
N ILE A 373 -2.74 0.02 4.23
CA ILE A 373 -3.39 -0.50 3.01
C ILE A 373 -2.59 -1.66 2.44
N SER A 374 -3.28 -2.76 2.10
CA SER A 374 -2.63 -3.85 1.38
C SER A 374 -3.60 -4.82 0.70
N GLN A 375 -3.04 -5.65 -0.17
CA GLN A 375 -3.66 -6.93 -0.49
C GLN A 375 -3.47 -7.91 0.67
N LYS A 376 -4.15 -9.05 0.61
CA LYS A 376 -4.02 -10.08 1.63
C LYS A 376 -2.57 -10.50 1.84
N HIS A 377 -2.09 -10.32 3.07
CA HIS A 377 -0.71 -10.62 3.41
C HIS A 377 -0.60 -11.09 4.86
N LYS A 378 0.13 -12.19 5.09
CA LYS A 378 0.21 -12.84 6.42
C LYS A 378 0.75 -11.94 7.52
N LYS A 379 1.64 -11.00 7.18
CA LYS A 379 2.25 -10.08 8.15
C LYS A 379 1.34 -8.90 8.57
N LEU A 380 0.13 -8.78 8.02
CA LEU A 380 -0.81 -7.72 8.41
C LEU A 380 -1.21 -7.81 9.89
N GLU A 381 -1.31 -9.03 10.43
CA GLU A 381 -1.66 -9.27 11.84
C GLU A 381 -0.65 -8.69 12.85
N LEU A 382 0.56 -8.33 12.38
CA LEU A 382 1.59 -7.71 13.22
C LEU A 382 1.29 -6.23 13.51
N PHE A 383 0.49 -5.56 12.69
CA PHE A 383 0.08 -4.17 12.90
C PHE A 383 -1.07 -4.09 13.92
N LYS A 384 -0.74 -4.28 15.20
CA LYS A 384 -1.71 -4.21 16.31
C LYS A 384 -2.19 -2.77 16.52
N ASN A 385 -3.47 -2.61 16.87
CA ASN A 385 -4.09 -1.30 17.13
C ASN A 385 -3.96 -0.32 15.96
N THR A 386 -3.97 -0.83 14.73
CA THR A 386 -3.91 -0.03 13.50
C THR A 386 -5.06 -0.46 12.59
N GLU A 387 -5.76 0.50 12.02
CA GLU A 387 -6.82 0.23 11.06
C GLU A 387 -6.21 -0.37 9.77
N ILE A 388 -6.81 -1.44 9.25
CA ILE A 388 -6.31 -2.15 8.06
C ILE A 388 -7.37 -2.08 6.96
N VAL A 389 -6.98 -1.58 5.79
CA VAL A 389 -7.76 -1.64 4.55
C VAL A 389 -7.18 -2.74 3.68
N GLU A 390 -7.74 -3.94 3.84
CA GLU A 390 -7.32 -5.16 3.14
C GLU A 390 -8.23 -5.47 1.94
N GLU A 391 -7.64 -5.93 0.83
CA GLU A 391 -8.37 -6.43 -0.37
C GLU A 391 -9.41 -5.43 -0.92
N ALA A 392 -9.18 -4.14 -0.69
CA ALA A 392 -10.05 -3.09 -1.17
C ALA A 392 -10.01 -2.94 -2.69
N THR A 393 -11.11 -2.45 -3.26
CA THR A 393 -11.16 -2.10 -4.68
C THR A 393 -10.20 -0.96 -5.00
N ALA A 394 -9.72 -0.88 -6.26
CA ALA A 394 -8.85 0.21 -6.69
C ALA A 394 -9.45 1.60 -6.40
N ALA A 395 -10.76 1.77 -6.62
CA ALA A 395 -11.48 3.01 -6.29
C ALA A 395 -11.44 3.32 -4.79
N LYS A 396 -11.63 2.32 -3.91
CA LYS A 396 -11.52 2.52 -2.46
C LYS A 396 -10.10 2.87 -2.04
N VAL A 397 -9.08 2.21 -2.58
CA VAL A 397 -7.66 2.52 -2.31
C VAL A 397 -7.33 3.94 -2.76
N ALA A 398 -7.76 4.34 -3.96
CA ALA A 398 -7.59 5.71 -4.45
C ALA A 398 -8.32 6.73 -3.56
N GLY A 399 -9.53 6.42 -3.11
CA GLY A 399 -10.27 7.26 -2.15
C GLY A 399 -9.55 7.44 -0.83
N VAL A 400 -9.00 6.35 -0.26
CA VAL A 400 -8.18 6.39 0.96
C VAL A 400 -6.98 7.31 0.77
N LEU A 401 -6.25 7.18 -0.34
CA LEU A 401 -5.08 8.02 -0.63
C LEU A 401 -5.45 9.48 -0.90
N LEU A 402 -6.55 9.77 -1.60
CA LEU A 402 -7.00 11.14 -1.86
C LEU A 402 -7.31 11.93 -0.58
N ASN A 403 -7.81 11.25 0.45
CA ASN A 403 -8.17 11.87 1.72
C ASN A 403 -7.02 11.86 2.75
N ALA A 404 -5.96 11.10 2.49
CA ALA A 404 -4.83 10.96 3.41
C ALA A 404 -4.11 12.29 3.65
N ALA A 405 -3.62 12.50 4.88
CA ALA A 405 -2.67 13.58 5.14
C ALA A 405 -1.33 13.31 4.42
N ALA A 406 -0.88 12.05 4.47
CA ALA A 406 0.32 11.59 3.78
C ALA A 406 0.25 10.07 3.54
N CYS A 407 1.02 9.59 2.56
CA CYS A 407 1.26 8.18 2.30
C CYS A 407 2.75 7.84 2.47
N VAL A 408 3.07 6.68 3.04
CA VAL A 408 4.41 6.10 3.02
C VAL A 408 4.34 4.76 2.29
N ALA A 409 5.14 4.62 1.25
CA ALA A 409 5.18 3.42 0.41
C ALA A 409 6.61 3.12 -0.03
N CYS A 410 6.90 1.87 -0.41
CA CYS A 410 8.13 1.56 -1.14
C CYS A 410 7.98 1.92 -2.62
N ASP A 411 9.06 1.77 -3.40
CA ASP A 411 9.03 1.74 -4.87
C ASP A 411 8.02 0.68 -5.39
N SER A 412 6.78 1.11 -5.56
CA SER A 412 5.60 0.28 -5.77
C SER A 412 4.48 1.07 -6.48
N GLY A 413 3.44 0.36 -6.90
CA GLY A 413 2.27 0.98 -7.53
C GLY A 413 1.54 2.00 -6.65
N MET A 414 1.64 1.89 -5.32
CA MET A 414 0.98 2.83 -4.41
C MET A 414 1.64 4.21 -4.41
N SER A 415 2.97 4.29 -4.58
CA SER A 415 3.68 5.57 -4.76
C SER A 415 3.27 6.27 -6.06
N HIS A 416 3.12 5.50 -7.15
CA HIS A 416 2.63 6.04 -8.43
C HIS A 416 1.17 6.51 -8.33
N LEU A 417 0.31 5.72 -7.68
CA LEU A 417 -1.08 6.09 -7.47
C LEU A 417 -1.19 7.37 -6.64
N ALA A 418 -0.46 7.48 -5.53
CA ALA A 418 -0.43 8.71 -4.72
C ALA A 418 0.06 9.91 -5.53
N GLY A 419 1.09 9.73 -6.37
CA GLY A 419 1.60 10.76 -7.26
C GLY A 419 0.58 11.26 -8.29
N LEU A 420 -0.19 10.35 -8.92
CA LEU A 420 -1.27 10.72 -9.85
C LEU A 420 -2.42 11.46 -9.16
N LEU A 421 -2.73 11.07 -7.92
CA LEU A 421 -3.81 11.68 -7.14
C LEU A 421 -3.44 13.07 -6.60
N GLY A 422 -2.13 13.40 -6.58
CA GLY A 422 -1.59 14.60 -5.94
C GLY A 422 -1.44 14.48 -4.43
N THR A 423 -1.60 13.27 -3.87
CA THR A 423 -1.41 13.00 -2.44
C THR A 423 0.07 13.11 -2.08
N SER A 424 0.40 13.78 -0.98
CA SER A 424 1.76 13.83 -0.46
C SER A 424 2.24 12.43 -0.08
N CYS A 425 3.30 11.95 -0.73
CA CYS A 425 3.81 10.58 -0.55
C CYS A 425 5.30 10.58 -0.28
N ILE A 426 5.73 9.85 0.74
CA ILE A 426 7.12 9.48 0.98
C ILE A 426 7.34 8.10 0.37
N THR A 427 8.19 8.02 -0.66
CA THR A 427 8.55 6.75 -1.29
C THR A 427 9.94 6.30 -0.87
N LEU A 428 10.07 5.05 -0.45
CA LEU A 428 11.32 4.47 0.05
C LEU A 428 12.04 3.74 -1.08
N CYS A 429 13.25 4.18 -1.40
CA CYS A 429 14.04 3.71 -2.53
C CYS A 429 15.43 3.20 -2.09
N GLY A 430 15.92 2.17 -2.77
CA GLY A 430 17.26 1.62 -2.55
C GLY A 430 17.93 1.19 -3.85
N GLN A 431 17.36 0.17 -4.50
CA GLN A 431 17.90 -0.38 -5.76
C GLN A 431 17.61 0.52 -6.96
N THR A 432 16.52 1.27 -6.93
CA THR A 432 16.14 2.27 -7.93
C THR A 432 16.45 3.67 -7.40
N THR A 433 16.77 4.59 -8.31
CA THR A 433 16.92 6.01 -7.97
C THR A 433 15.53 6.64 -7.95
N GLY A 434 15.08 7.08 -6.77
CA GLY A 434 13.71 7.59 -6.62
C GLY A 434 13.39 8.78 -7.53
N LYS A 435 14.36 9.68 -7.75
CA LYS A 435 14.22 10.83 -8.66
C LYS A 435 13.87 10.43 -10.10
N ASP A 436 14.45 9.34 -10.59
CA ASP A 436 14.29 8.92 -11.99
C ASP A 436 12.95 8.21 -12.24
N ILE A 437 12.29 7.76 -11.17
CA ILE A 437 11.02 7.01 -11.21
C ILE A 437 9.83 7.86 -10.79
N PHE A 438 10.01 8.65 -9.74
CA PHE A 438 8.95 9.43 -9.12
C PHE A 438 9.10 10.93 -9.31
N GLY A 439 10.22 11.40 -9.90
CA GLY A 439 10.51 12.83 -10.03
C GLY A 439 9.53 13.62 -10.91
N LEU A 440 8.65 12.94 -11.65
CA LEU A 440 7.57 13.60 -12.38
C LEU A 440 6.41 14.03 -11.47
N TYR A 441 6.25 13.43 -10.29
CA TYR A 441 5.16 13.72 -9.36
C TYR A 441 5.62 14.75 -8.32
N PRO A 442 5.11 15.99 -8.34
CA PRO A 442 5.53 17.00 -7.36
C PRO A 442 5.17 16.63 -5.92
N SER A 443 4.15 15.80 -5.74
CA SER A 443 3.68 15.35 -4.42
C SER A 443 4.45 14.15 -3.86
N VAL A 444 5.36 13.53 -4.63
CA VAL A 444 6.10 12.35 -4.18
C VAL A 444 7.55 12.73 -3.88
N LYS A 445 7.95 12.55 -2.62
CA LYS A 445 9.34 12.72 -2.17
C LYS A 445 9.96 11.35 -1.95
N SER A 446 11.08 11.09 -2.62
CA SER A 446 11.84 9.85 -2.43
C SER A 446 12.88 9.99 -1.33
N ILE A 447 12.89 9.07 -0.37
CA ILE A 447 14.02 8.86 0.54
C ILE A 447 14.87 7.75 -0.05
N GLN A 448 16.13 8.06 -0.31
CA GLN A 448 17.12 7.11 -0.81
C GLN A 448 17.94 6.58 0.37
N GLY A 449 18.23 5.28 0.35
CA GLY A 449 19.16 4.67 1.29
C GLY A 449 20.55 5.34 1.26
N SER A 450 21.26 5.28 2.40
CA SER A 450 22.51 6.00 2.63
C SER A 450 23.78 5.22 2.26
N LEU A 451 23.65 3.97 1.81
CA LEU A 451 24.81 3.16 1.41
C LEU A 451 25.27 3.53 0.00
N LEU A 452 26.54 3.27 -0.30
CA LEU A 452 27.13 3.49 -1.63
C LEU A 452 26.46 2.63 -2.72
N CYS A 453 25.88 1.47 -2.36
CA CYS A 453 25.11 0.62 -3.26
C CYS A 453 23.72 1.20 -3.53
N ASN A 454 23.67 2.26 -4.33
CA ASN A 454 22.50 3.09 -4.55
C ASN A 454 22.12 3.15 -6.04
N GLY A 455 20.85 2.96 -6.36
CA GLY A 455 20.38 2.98 -7.75
C GLY A 455 21.01 1.86 -8.59
N CYS A 456 21.44 0.76 -7.96
CA CYS A 456 22.23 -0.30 -8.60
C CYS A 456 21.43 -1.16 -9.58
N TRP A 457 20.09 -1.15 -9.54
CA TRP A 457 19.24 -1.95 -10.44
C TRP A 457 19.52 -1.68 -11.93
N TRP A 458 20.06 -0.50 -12.25
CA TRP A 458 20.45 -0.09 -13.61
C TRP A 458 21.91 0.39 -13.72
N ASN A 459 22.75 0.24 -12.69
CA ASN A 459 24.09 0.82 -12.65
C ASN A 459 25.18 -0.18 -12.27
N GLU A 460 26.45 0.15 -12.59
CA GLU A 460 27.63 -0.55 -12.06
C GLU A 460 28.11 0.05 -10.73
N PRO A 461 28.67 -0.76 -9.79
CA PRO A 461 28.92 -2.19 -9.90
C PRO A 461 27.61 -3.00 -9.88
N PRO A 462 27.58 -4.18 -10.55
CA PRO A 462 26.36 -4.82 -10.96
C PRO A 462 25.50 -5.21 -9.76
N TYR A 463 24.20 -4.96 -9.90
CA TYR A 463 23.18 -5.53 -9.06
C TYR A 463 23.37 -7.05 -8.90
N ASP A 464 23.77 -7.50 -7.71
CA ASP A 464 23.83 -8.93 -7.39
C ASP A 464 22.41 -9.42 -7.10
N HIS A 465 21.78 -10.03 -8.10
CA HIS A 465 20.45 -10.61 -8.00
C HIS A 465 20.32 -11.63 -6.84
N HIS A 466 21.39 -12.35 -6.50
CA HIS A 466 21.37 -13.35 -5.44
C HIS A 466 21.44 -12.70 -4.05
N ALA A 467 22.32 -11.72 -3.86
CA ALA A 467 22.47 -11.04 -2.57
C ALA A 467 21.35 -10.01 -2.32
N CYS A 468 20.90 -9.30 -3.35
CA CYS A 468 20.00 -8.17 -3.23
C CYS A 468 18.53 -8.50 -3.54
N GLY A 469 18.26 -9.66 -4.17
CA GLY A 469 16.92 -10.08 -4.60
C GLY A 469 15.89 -10.30 -3.49
N HIS A 470 16.37 -10.59 -2.27
CA HIS A 470 15.53 -10.88 -1.12
C HIS A 470 15.47 -9.73 -0.10
N CYS A 471 16.53 -8.92 -0.01
CA CYS A 471 16.62 -7.83 0.96
C CYS A 471 17.66 -6.80 0.51
N CYS A 472 17.22 -5.66 -0.02
CA CYS A 472 18.13 -4.57 -0.37
C CYS A 472 18.71 -3.91 0.90
N ALA A 473 20.00 -4.12 1.18
CA ALA A 473 20.68 -3.49 2.33
C ALA A 473 20.56 -1.96 2.31
N ASN A 474 20.63 -1.34 1.13
CA ASN A 474 20.51 0.10 1.01
C ASN A 474 19.10 0.59 1.38
N LEU A 475 18.04 -0.05 0.89
CA LEU A 475 16.67 0.26 1.31
C LEU A 475 16.51 0.10 2.83
N GLN A 476 17.12 -0.93 3.42
CA GLN A 476 17.06 -1.15 4.88
C GLN A 476 17.89 -0.15 5.70
N SER A 477 18.78 0.62 5.07
CA SER A 477 19.53 1.69 5.76
C SER A 477 18.66 2.89 6.09
N ILE A 478 17.50 3.04 5.42
CA ILE A 478 16.51 4.06 5.76
C ILE A 478 15.93 3.73 7.13
N THR A 479 16.01 4.70 8.04
CA THR A 479 15.52 4.55 9.41
C THR A 479 14.08 5.04 9.55
N PRO A 480 13.28 4.46 10.45
CA PRO A 480 11.95 4.98 10.79
C PRO A 480 11.94 6.46 11.19
N SER A 481 12.97 6.93 11.89
CA SER A 481 13.09 8.33 12.30
C SER A 481 13.26 9.29 11.11
N GLN A 482 13.99 8.89 10.06
CA GLN A 482 14.07 9.68 8.83
C GLN A 482 12.71 9.79 8.14
N VAL A 483 11.94 8.70 8.11
CA VAL A 483 10.59 8.72 7.52
C VAL A 483 9.63 9.58 8.36
N LEU A 484 9.67 9.46 9.69
CA LEU A 484 8.90 10.32 10.59
C LEU A 484 9.23 11.80 10.39
N HIS A 485 10.50 12.16 10.26
CA HIS A 485 10.92 13.53 10.02
C HIS A 485 10.27 14.12 8.76
N GLU A 486 10.20 13.34 7.69
CA GLU A 486 9.56 13.76 6.44
C GLU A 486 8.04 13.85 6.56
N ILE A 487 7.41 12.93 7.32
CA ILE A 487 5.99 13.02 7.64
C ILE A 487 5.68 14.28 8.45
N ASP A 488 6.55 14.68 9.37
CA ASP A 488 6.40 15.92 10.14
C ASP A 488 6.45 17.18 9.26
N GLN A 489 7.25 17.14 8.18
CA GLN A 489 7.27 18.23 7.20
C GLN A 489 5.93 18.39 6.48
N ILE A 490 5.17 17.30 6.33
CA ILE A 490 3.87 17.28 5.64
C ILE A 490 2.72 17.56 6.62
N CYS A 491 2.68 16.82 7.73
CA CYS A 491 1.47 16.64 8.54
C CYS A 491 1.39 17.57 9.75
N LEU A 492 2.49 18.18 10.21
CA LEU A 492 2.39 19.14 11.31
C LEU A 492 1.46 20.31 10.91
N PRO A 493 0.52 20.73 11.80
CA PRO A 493 -0.48 21.73 11.50
C PRO A 493 0.07 22.98 10.81
N LYS A 494 -0.49 23.32 9.65
CA LYS A 494 0.00 24.43 8.82
C LYS A 494 -0.22 25.80 9.47
N PHE A 495 -1.31 25.99 10.22
CA PHE A 495 -1.60 27.26 10.91
C PHE A 495 -0.50 27.67 11.89
N ALA A 496 0.24 26.69 12.44
CA ALA A 496 1.36 26.99 13.32
C ALA A 496 2.53 27.61 12.56
N LYS A 497 2.68 27.38 11.24
CA LYS A 497 3.76 27.98 10.44
C LYS A 497 3.47 29.43 10.05
N ASP A 498 2.21 29.78 9.84
CA ASP A 498 1.83 31.13 9.41
C ASP A 498 1.97 32.14 10.57
N GLU A 499 1.86 31.66 11.82
CA GLU A 499 1.88 32.49 13.02
C GLU A 499 3.03 32.18 14.00
N ALA A 500 3.73 31.04 13.90
CA ALA A 500 4.95 30.78 14.70
C ALA A 500 6.21 31.09 13.90
N VAL A 501 7.20 31.68 14.57
CA VAL A 501 8.51 32.02 13.98
C VAL A 501 9.49 30.84 14.07
N ILE A 502 9.15 29.77 14.82
CA ILE A 502 9.99 28.59 14.97
C ILE A 502 9.84 27.59 13.81
N CYS A 503 10.93 26.89 13.47
CA CYS A 503 10.94 25.93 12.38
C CYS A 503 10.14 24.65 12.70
N ARG A 504 9.78 23.88 11.65
CA ARG A 504 9.04 22.60 11.83
C ARG A 504 9.78 21.59 12.72
N GLY A 505 11.11 21.59 12.71
CA GLY A 505 11.90 20.74 13.60
C GLY A 505 11.67 21.07 15.07
N LYS A 506 11.66 22.36 15.43
CA LYS A 506 11.34 22.80 16.80
C LYS A 506 9.89 22.48 17.18
N LEU A 507 8.93 22.65 16.26
CA LEU A 507 7.52 22.27 16.50
C LEU A 507 7.34 20.76 16.71
N ALA A 508 8.10 19.92 16.01
CA ALA A 508 8.11 18.48 16.24
C ALA A 508 8.55 18.15 17.68
N VAL A 509 9.57 18.83 18.20
CA VAL A 509 10.01 18.68 19.60
C VAL A 509 8.93 19.16 20.58
N VAL A 510 8.26 20.28 20.30
CA VAL A 510 7.14 20.77 21.12
C VAL A 510 6.05 19.69 21.20
N ARG A 511 5.59 19.17 20.05
CA ARG A 511 4.61 18.07 20.00
C ARG A 511 5.07 16.87 20.82
N ASP A 512 6.32 16.46 20.66
CA ASP A 512 6.86 15.28 21.33
C ASP A 512 6.77 15.44 22.86
N CYS A 513 7.10 16.63 23.38
CA CYS A 513 6.94 16.94 24.80
C CYS A 513 5.46 16.92 25.23
N LEU A 514 4.57 17.51 24.42
CA LEU A 514 3.13 17.54 24.70
C LEU A 514 2.52 16.14 24.74
N MET A 515 2.91 15.26 23.83
CA MET A 515 2.46 13.88 23.78
C MET A 515 2.96 13.08 25.00
N GLU A 516 4.18 13.36 25.45
CA GLU A 516 4.75 12.72 26.63
C GLU A 516 4.01 13.12 27.92
N VAL A 517 3.73 14.40 28.12
CA VAL A 517 3.07 14.90 29.34
C VAL A 517 1.54 14.84 29.31
N LYS A 518 0.95 14.40 28.19
CA LYS A 518 -0.50 14.41 27.97
C LYS A 518 -1.31 13.74 29.09
N HIS A 519 -0.75 12.69 29.66
CA HIS A 519 -1.37 11.88 30.71
C HIS A 519 -1.27 12.48 32.12
N LEU A 520 -0.43 13.51 32.30
CA LEU A 520 -0.24 14.16 33.60
C LEU A 520 -1.36 15.17 33.87
N GLU A 521 -1.69 15.34 35.15
CA GLU A 521 -2.53 16.44 35.62
C GLU A 521 -1.70 17.71 35.81
N GLY A 522 -2.26 18.86 35.44
CA GLY A 522 -1.61 20.16 35.54
C GLY A 522 -1.85 21.03 34.32
N ASP A 523 -1.57 22.32 34.48
CA ASP A 523 -1.77 23.32 33.45
C ASP A 523 -0.56 23.40 32.51
N VAL A 524 -0.70 24.19 31.45
CA VAL A 524 0.36 24.43 30.46
C VAL A 524 0.70 25.90 30.41
N GLY A 525 1.98 26.24 30.33
CA GLY A 525 2.46 27.62 30.26
C GLY A 525 3.32 27.88 29.03
N GLU A 526 3.15 29.04 28.41
CA GLU A 526 4.05 29.58 27.38
C GLU A 526 4.53 30.96 27.83
N PHE A 527 5.85 31.15 27.80
CA PHE A 527 6.52 32.35 28.25
C PHE A 527 7.23 32.97 27.05
N GLY A 528 6.60 33.97 26.44
CA GLY A 528 6.96 34.47 25.10
C GLY A 528 6.08 33.78 24.06
N VAL A 529 5.12 34.53 23.53
CA VAL A 529 3.98 34.02 22.73
C VAL A 529 3.95 34.65 21.35
N TYR A 530 4.36 35.92 21.24
CA TYR A 530 4.31 36.70 20.01
C TYR A 530 2.91 36.65 19.37
N ARG A 531 2.77 36.04 18.18
CA ARG A 531 1.50 35.93 17.45
C ARG A 531 0.66 34.71 17.85
N GLY A 532 1.14 33.87 18.77
CA GLY A 532 0.38 32.75 19.32
C GLY A 532 0.38 31.48 18.48
N GLY A 533 1.30 31.33 17.52
CA GLY A 533 1.39 30.12 16.71
C GLY A 533 1.73 28.86 17.52
N VAL A 534 2.67 28.96 18.47
CA VAL A 534 3.01 27.85 19.38
C VAL A 534 1.89 27.63 20.39
N ALA A 535 1.28 28.69 20.95
CA ALA A 535 0.07 28.59 21.78
C ALA A 535 -1.05 27.77 21.12
N ALA A 536 -1.37 28.09 19.87
CA ALA A 536 -2.38 27.38 19.09
C ALA A 536 -2.00 25.92 18.85
N PHE A 537 -0.70 25.67 18.62
CA PHE A 537 -0.17 24.32 18.47
C PHE A 537 -0.27 23.51 19.78
N ILE A 538 0.06 24.11 20.93
CA ILE A 538 -0.10 23.49 22.25
C ILE A 538 -1.56 23.12 22.49
N GLN A 539 -2.48 24.07 22.29
CA GLN A 539 -3.91 23.84 22.52
C GLN A 539 -4.51 22.82 21.54
N HIS A 540 -3.95 22.66 20.34
CA HIS A 540 -4.37 21.62 19.39
C HIS A 540 -4.13 20.20 19.94
N TYR A 541 -2.96 19.94 20.53
CA TYR A 541 -2.64 18.63 21.11
C TYR A 541 -3.22 18.41 22.51
N LEU A 542 -3.41 19.50 23.26
CA LEU A 542 -3.95 19.53 24.61
C LEU A 542 -5.22 20.40 24.70
N PRO A 543 -6.32 20.05 24.02
CA PRO A 543 -7.50 20.93 23.86
C PRO A 543 -8.33 21.14 25.14
N ASN A 544 -8.09 20.31 26.16
CA ASN A 544 -8.81 20.33 27.43
C ASN A 544 -7.98 20.94 28.57
N ASP A 545 -6.68 21.15 28.36
CA ASP A 545 -5.80 21.69 29.40
C ASP A 545 -5.85 23.21 29.41
N GLN A 546 -5.76 23.80 30.60
CA GLN A 546 -5.70 25.24 30.75
C GLN A 546 -4.33 25.75 30.30
N LEU A 547 -4.33 26.56 29.24
CA LEU A 547 -3.16 27.24 28.73
C LEU A 547 -3.03 28.64 29.32
N HIS A 548 -1.84 28.95 29.84
CA HIS A 548 -1.44 30.24 30.41
C HIS A 548 -0.37 30.90 29.52
N LEU A 549 -0.67 32.09 29.02
CA LEU A 549 0.15 32.81 28.04
C LEU A 549 0.70 34.10 28.65
N TYR A 550 2.01 34.13 28.88
CA TYR A 550 2.71 35.27 29.45
C TYR A 550 3.48 35.99 28.35
N ASP A 551 3.03 37.20 27.98
CA ASP A 551 3.65 38.03 26.95
C ASP A 551 3.34 39.51 27.20
N THR A 552 4.12 40.42 26.63
CA THR A 552 3.79 41.84 26.65
C THR A 552 2.66 42.20 25.69
N PHE A 553 2.48 41.39 24.64
CA PHE A 553 1.62 41.59 23.47
C PHE A 553 1.90 42.93 22.75
N CYS A 554 3.11 43.47 22.92
CA CYS A 554 3.58 44.68 22.27
C CYS A 554 5.07 44.63 21.93
N GLY A 555 5.66 43.42 21.89
CA GLY A 555 7.08 43.19 21.62
C GLY A 555 7.98 43.41 22.83
N MET A 556 9.29 43.40 22.59
CA MET A 556 10.29 43.43 23.64
C MET A 556 10.32 44.79 24.36
N PRO A 557 10.19 44.81 25.70
CA PRO A 557 10.11 46.06 26.46
C PRO A 557 11.48 46.75 26.63
N PHE A 558 12.58 46.01 26.50
CA PHE A 558 13.95 46.46 26.71
C PHE A 558 14.95 45.58 25.94
N GLY A 559 16.22 45.97 25.88
CA GLY A 559 17.29 45.15 25.31
C GLY A 559 17.82 44.08 26.26
N ASP A 560 18.62 43.13 25.74
CA ASP A 560 19.19 42.05 26.54
C ASP A 560 20.21 42.57 27.57
N LYS A 561 20.18 41.98 28.77
CA LYS A 561 21.20 42.21 29.80
C LYS A 561 22.54 41.59 29.40
N HIS A 562 22.52 40.52 28.60
CA HIS A 562 23.74 39.92 28.09
C HIS A 562 24.35 40.83 27.00
N PRO A 563 25.63 41.23 27.11
CA PRO A 563 26.24 42.19 26.18
C PRO A 563 26.34 41.68 24.74
N GLY A 564 26.33 40.35 24.55
CA GLY A 564 26.28 39.70 23.23
C GLY A 564 24.89 39.46 22.66
N GLY A 565 23.82 39.81 23.40
CA GLY A 565 22.44 39.66 22.91
C GLY A 565 22.15 40.62 21.76
N ARG A 566 21.47 40.13 20.71
CA ARG A 566 21.20 40.94 19.51
C ARG A 566 19.85 41.64 19.50
N HIS A 567 18.94 41.21 20.37
CA HIS A 567 17.59 41.75 20.46
C HIS A 567 17.52 43.11 21.16
N ARG A 568 16.61 43.97 20.66
CA ARG A 568 16.44 45.35 21.10
C ARG A 568 14.99 45.63 21.51
N ALA A 569 14.80 46.70 22.28
CA ALA A 569 13.46 47.19 22.59
C ALA A 569 12.67 47.46 21.30
N GLY A 570 11.43 46.98 21.25
CA GLY A 570 10.56 47.07 20.07
C GLY A 570 10.66 45.90 19.08
N ASP A 571 11.63 44.99 19.23
CA ASP A 571 11.63 43.74 18.46
C ASP A 571 10.34 42.95 18.74
N PHE A 572 9.82 42.25 17.73
CA PHE A 572 8.58 41.47 17.81
C PHE A 572 7.32 42.27 18.20
N ALA A 573 7.28 43.59 17.95
CA ALA A 573 6.08 44.41 18.22
C ALA A 573 4.87 44.09 17.33
N GLY A 574 5.03 43.26 16.30
CA GLY A 574 3.96 42.84 15.39
C GLY A 574 3.05 41.74 15.94
N CYS A 575 2.61 41.88 17.21
CA CYS A 575 1.68 40.99 17.89
C CYS A 575 0.58 41.80 18.62
N SER A 576 -0.54 41.15 18.93
CA SER A 576 -1.63 41.74 19.72
C SER A 576 -2.37 40.67 20.52
N MET A 577 -2.98 41.08 21.63
CA MET A 577 -3.81 40.17 22.42
C MET A 577 -5.01 39.67 21.62
N GLU A 578 -5.62 40.53 20.81
CA GLU A 578 -6.79 40.21 19.99
C GLU A 578 -6.49 39.08 19.01
N GLN A 579 -5.33 39.16 18.32
CA GLN A 579 -4.87 38.11 17.42
C GLN A 579 -4.69 36.78 18.16
N VAL A 580 -3.94 36.77 19.26
CA VAL A 580 -3.69 35.55 20.05
C VAL A 580 -4.98 34.98 20.60
N LYS A 581 -5.87 35.83 21.14
CA LYS A 581 -7.16 35.40 21.70
C LYS A 581 -8.08 34.80 20.63
N SER A 582 -7.99 35.26 19.38
CA SER A 582 -8.74 34.67 18.27
C SER A 582 -8.29 33.25 17.93
N LEU A 583 -6.98 32.97 18.03
CA LEU A 583 -6.40 31.64 17.77
C LEU A 583 -6.66 30.67 18.92
N VAL A 584 -6.55 31.14 20.16
CA VAL A 584 -6.69 30.33 21.38
C VAL A 584 -7.67 30.96 22.37
N PRO A 585 -8.99 30.94 22.07
CA PRO A 585 -10.01 31.65 22.86
C PRO A 585 -10.12 31.16 24.30
N LYS A 586 -9.73 29.91 24.59
CA LYS A 586 -9.77 29.31 25.93
C LYS A 586 -8.53 29.64 26.78
N ALA A 587 -7.46 30.15 26.18
CA ALA A 587 -6.24 30.48 26.92
C ALA A 587 -6.43 31.70 27.83
N LYS A 588 -5.73 31.71 28.96
CA LYS A 588 -5.61 32.86 29.86
C LYS A 588 -4.39 33.67 29.45
N LEU A 589 -4.59 34.93 29.10
CA LEU A 589 -3.54 35.84 28.65
C LEU A 589 -3.15 36.76 29.81
N TYR A 590 -1.84 36.96 30.01
CA TYR A 590 -1.27 37.77 31.08
C TYR A 590 -0.39 38.87 30.47
N PRO A 591 -0.98 40.02 30.11
CA PRO A 591 -0.27 41.07 29.41
C PRO A 591 0.69 41.84 30.30
N GLY A 592 1.94 41.92 29.86
CA GLY A 592 2.94 42.86 30.36
C GLY A 592 4.28 42.21 30.71
N VAL A 593 5.15 42.99 31.35
CA VAL A 593 6.51 42.53 31.64
C VAL A 593 6.50 41.48 32.75
N PHE A 594 6.95 40.26 32.42
CA PHE A 594 7.12 39.19 33.40
C PHE A 594 8.25 39.54 34.40
N PRO A 595 8.09 39.33 35.72
CA PRO A 595 7.10 38.50 36.43
C PRO A 595 5.90 39.26 37.03
N ASN A 596 5.55 40.47 36.57
CA ASN A 596 4.53 41.30 37.23
C ASN A 596 3.12 40.68 37.34
N TYR A 597 2.85 39.63 36.56
CA TYR A 597 1.56 38.93 36.50
C TYR A 597 1.68 37.43 36.86
N ALA A 598 2.72 37.07 37.60
CA ALA A 598 2.96 35.71 38.08
C ALA A 598 1.84 35.24 39.03
N LEU A 599 1.24 34.08 38.73
CA LEU A 599 0.20 33.49 39.57
C LEU A 599 0.77 32.56 40.66
N PRO A 600 0.30 32.66 41.92
CA PRO A 600 0.88 31.90 43.03
C PRO A 600 0.64 30.39 42.90
N ASP A 601 -0.56 29.97 42.51
CA ASP A 601 -1.06 28.60 42.73
C ASP A 601 -1.11 27.69 41.49
N VAL A 602 -0.54 28.13 40.35
CA VAL A 602 -0.54 27.31 39.13
C VAL A 602 0.51 26.20 39.23
N LYS A 603 0.14 25.00 38.80
CA LYS A 603 1.03 23.84 38.67
C LYS A 603 1.09 23.41 37.21
N TYR A 604 2.29 23.30 36.65
CA TYR A 604 2.51 23.03 35.24
C TYR A 604 2.94 21.59 34.99
N LYS A 605 2.30 20.95 34.02
CA LYS A 605 2.77 19.70 33.42
C LYS A 605 3.64 19.91 32.18
N PHE A 606 3.52 21.08 31.56
CA PHE A 606 4.40 21.51 30.48
C PHE A 606 4.61 23.01 30.52
N THR A 607 5.85 23.45 30.29
CA THR A 607 6.12 24.86 30.00
C THR A 607 7.04 25.00 28.81
N HIS A 608 6.63 25.82 27.84
CA HIS A 608 7.46 26.30 26.75
C HIS A 608 8.04 27.67 27.12
N GLN A 609 9.36 27.80 27.06
CA GLN A 609 10.12 28.97 27.50
C GLN A 609 10.81 29.59 26.28
N ASP A 610 10.28 30.71 25.80
CA ASP A 610 10.69 31.40 24.57
C ASP A 610 10.89 32.91 24.83
N PHE A 611 11.36 33.24 26.03
CA PHE A 611 11.83 34.60 26.33
C PHE A 611 13.28 34.72 25.89
N ASP A 612 13.53 35.46 24.81
CA ASP A 612 14.85 35.61 24.17
C ASP A 612 15.89 36.35 25.03
N LEU A 613 15.44 37.12 26.03
CA LEU A 613 16.29 37.99 26.86
C LEU A 613 16.71 37.28 28.15
N GLN A 614 18.00 37.38 28.53
CA GLN A 614 18.53 36.70 29.72
C GLN A 614 17.69 36.97 30.97
N GLN A 615 17.38 38.23 31.24
CA GLN A 615 16.66 38.65 32.44
C GLN A 615 15.21 38.16 32.46
N SER A 616 14.56 38.08 31.30
CA SER A 616 13.19 37.60 31.17
C SER A 616 13.15 36.09 31.37
N ALA A 617 14.06 35.35 30.73
CA ALA A 617 14.22 33.91 30.91
C ALA A 617 14.54 33.54 32.37
N GLU A 618 15.48 34.22 33.03
CA GLU A 618 15.80 34.01 34.45
C GLU A 618 14.56 34.20 35.34
N ALA A 619 13.78 35.26 35.12
CA ALA A 619 12.56 35.51 35.87
C ALA A 619 11.52 34.41 35.65
N ALA A 620 11.33 33.96 34.41
CA ALA A 620 10.42 32.88 34.07
C ALA A 620 10.85 31.55 34.70
N PHE A 621 12.14 31.20 34.66
CA PHE A 621 12.66 29.98 35.28
C PHE A 621 12.48 29.98 36.80
N VAL A 622 12.81 31.08 37.49
CA VAL A 622 12.62 31.21 38.95
C VAL A 622 11.16 31.02 39.32
N TYR A 623 10.23 31.53 38.50
CA TYR A 623 8.80 31.37 38.73
C TYR A 623 8.29 29.95 38.43
N SER A 624 8.61 29.41 37.25
CA SER A 624 7.99 28.19 36.73
C SER A 624 8.61 26.92 37.32
N LYS A 625 9.91 26.94 37.67
CA LYS A 625 10.64 25.80 38.27
C LYS A 625 9.94 25.17 39.50
N PRO A 626 9.59 25.92 40.57
CA PRO A 626 8.91 25.34 41.74
C PRO A 626 7.44 24.94 41.49
N ARG A 627 6.93 25.20 40.28
CA ARG A 627 5.55 24.94 39.87
C ARG A 627 5.41 23.75 38.94
N GLN A 628 6.51 23.10 38.59
CA GLN A 628 6.51 21.86 37.83
C GLN A 628 5.92 20.71 38.67
N VAL A 629 5.02 19.92 38.09
CA VAL A 629 4.56 18.66 38.70
C VAL A 629 5.58 17.54 38.44
N PRO A 630 5.64 16.49 39.26
CA PRO A 630 6.53 15.35 38.98
C PRO A 630 6.27 14.74 37.59
N GLY A 631 7.33 14.52 36.81
CA GLY A 631 7.28 14.03 35.44
C GLY A 631 7.02 15.10 34.37
N SER A 632 6.85 16.36 34.76
CA SER A 632 6.62 17.45 33.81
C SER A 632 7.86 17.80 33.00
N LEU A 633 7.63 18.56 31.92
CA LEU A 633 8.68 18.99 31.00
C LEU A 633 8.74 20.51 30.88
N MET A 634 9.96 21.03 30.90
CA MET A 634 10.26 22.42 30.52
C MET A 634 11.12 22.42 29.25
N LEU A 635 10.52 22.87 28.15
CA LEU A 635 11.20 23.05 26.88
C LEU A 635 11.61 24.52 26.73
N ILE A 636 12.89 24.74 26.47
CA ILE A 636 13.51 26.05 26.40
C ILE A 636 14.01 26.27 24.99
N ASP A 637 13.48 27.29 24.32
CA ASP A 637 13.92 27.72 23.01
C ASP A 637 15.17 28.62 23.11
N ASP A 638 15.83 28.77 21.97
CA ASP A 638 17.04 29.57 21.74
C ASP A 638 18.24 29.24 22.63
N PHE A 639 18.22 28.04 23.21
CA PHE A 639 19.33 27.52 23.99
C PHE A 639 20.56 27.30 23.11
N GLY A 640 21.57 28.16 23.28
CA GLY A 640 22.81 28.09 22.51
C GLY A 640 22.74 28.74 21.13
N TRP A 641 21.67 29.49 20.83
CA TRP A 641 21.60 30.31 19.63
C TRP A 641 22.44 31.57 19.77
N GLU A 642 23.19 31.94 18.73
CA GLU A 642 24.15 33.04 18.78
C GLU A 642 23.50 34.42 18.98
N ASN A 643 22.23 34.56 18.65
CA ASN A 643 21.48 35.81 18.84
C ASN A 643 20.94 35.99 20.27
N CYS A 644 20.80 34.88 21.00
CA CYS A 644 20.28 34.81 22.37
C CYS A 644 21.29 34.13 23.33
N PRO A 645 22.57 34.55 23.38
CA PRO A 645 23.59 33.89 24.20
C PRO A 645 23.26 33.92 25.69
N GLY A 646 22.45 34.88 26.12
CA GLY A 646 21.95 35.02 27.48
C GLY A 646 21.15 33.82 27.99
N ILE A 647 20.47 33.07 27.10
CA ILE A 647 19.65 31.91 27.49
C ILE A 647 20.50 30.81 28.12
N LYS A 648 21.65 30.50 27.53
CA LYS A 648 22.57 29.49 28.08
C LYS A 648 23.07 29.89 29.47
N VAL A 649 23.31 31.18 29.70
CA VAL A 649 23.71 31.74 31.00
C VAL A 649 22.57 31.61 32.02
N ALA A 650 21.35 31.97 31.62
CA ALA A 650 20.16 31.87 32.46
C ALA A 650 19.89 30.42 32.91
N VAL A 651 20.01 29.46 31.99
CA VAL A 651 19.86 28.02 32.30
C VAL A 651 20.93 27.54 33.28
N ALA A 652 22.21 27.84 33.02
CA ALA A 652 23.31 27.45 33.90
C ALA A 652 23.16 27.99 35.32
N LYS A 653 22.62 29.21 35.45
CA LYS A 653 22.35 29.86 36.74
C LYS A 653 21.15 29.27 37.48
N CYS A 654 20.04 29.02 36.78
CA CYS A 654 18.77 28.62 37.41
C CYS A 654 18.67 27.10 37.64
N PHE A 655 19.44 26.30 36.91
CA PHE A 655 19.41 24.84 36.96
C PHE A 655 20.81 24.23 37.21
N PRO A 656 21.50 24.62 38.31
CA PRO A 656 22.80 24.09 38.62
C PRO A 656 22.70 22.58 38.91
N GLY A 657 23.50 21.78 38.20
CA GLY A 657 23.56 20.33 38.39
C GLY A 657 22.39 19.54 37.80
N SER A 658 21.43 20.18 37.14
CA SER A 658 20.35 19.48 36.44
C SER A 658 20.85 18.83 35.14
N SER A 659 20.29 17.67 34.80
CA SER A 659 20.48 17.07 33.46
C SER A 659 19.73 17.92 32.43
N ILE A 660 20.45 18.39 31.41
CA ILE A 660 19.89 19.19 30.31
C ILE A 660 19.98 18.36 29.03
N GLU A 661 18.82 17.96 28.51
CA GLU A 661 18.72 17.29 27.21
C GLU A 661 18.72 18.33 26.09
N ARG A 662 19.26 17.97 24.92
CA ARG A 662 19.26 18.82 23.72
C ARG A 662 18.48 18.12 22.60
N PRO A 663 17.14 18.25 22.57
CA PRO A 663 16.31 17.57 21.58
C PRO A 663 16.47 18.15 20.16
N SER A 664 16.98 19.38 20.03
CA SER A 664 17.36 19.99 18.75
C SER A 664 18.55 20.95 18.94
N GLU A 665 19.04 21.52 17.84
CA GLU A 665 20.22 22.41 17.84
C GLU A 665 20.07 23.59 18.82
N TYR A 666 18.89 24.21 18.86
CA TYR A 666 18.61 25.42 19.63
C TYR A 666 17.48 25.25 20.64
N GLN A 667 17.28 24.02 21.15
CA GLN A 667 16.36 23.78 22.26
C GLN A 667 17.04 22.97 23.36
N ALA A 668 16.66 23.27 24.60
CA ALA A 668 17.01 22.49 25.77
C ALA A 668 15.73 21.95 26.43
N LEU A 669 15.81 20.74 26.98
CA LEU A 669 14.73 20.10 27.69
C LEU A 669 15.18 19.73 29.11
N ILE A 670 14.37 20.11 30.09
CA ILE A 670 14.56 19.76 31.50
C ILE A 670 13.36 18.94 31.95
N ARG A 671 13.64 17.83 32.64
CA ARG A 671 12.65 16.91 33.22
C ARG A 671 12.63 17.06 34.73
N PHE A 672 11.43 17.04 35.32
CA PHE A 672 11.20 17.30 36.75
C PHE A 672 10.75 16.08 37.54
#